data_AF-A0A669BP95-F1
#
_entry.id   AF-A0A669BP95-F1
#
_cell.length_a   1.000
_cell.length_b   1.000
_cell.length_c   1.000
_cell.angle_alpha   90.00
_cell.angle_beta   90.00
_cell.angle_gamma   90.00
#
_symmetry.space_group_name_H-M   'P 1'
#
loop_
_entity.id
_entity.type
_entity.pdbx_description
1 polymer ?
#
loop_
_entity_poly.entity_id
_entity_poly.type
_entity_poly.pdbx_seq_one_letter_code
_entity_poly.pdbx_strand_id
1 'polypeptide(L)'
;MSEIIFRLKSIPQHSQNAHDASFLSTVCHVALFKRPCSKVTSTYDWNWKIKLSFFSSTEYSKVKQKHKEVLRRRSESMLFYNTRHGEKIQFSEHYVNLLLVDGHQGLEKKRHEVLTFGQKRLCLQQKSAVHEKITPAELFLCAKAVRPVRKVLVSGVAGIGKTILVQKMLFDFGGNKDHLAFDFIIHMTFRDLNLIDKPTSLRELILRKNRHLAKELDNILANDNKLLIILDGFDEFRHYRSCDVDSFVTEPDEDAEVMEVIGSLMQGELLPNASVVLTSRPAAISYIPVGCIDRFVLIAGFSLAEVQDFFFRYFQDNTLADRMFSVVSANELMLTLCYIPAFCYIVCCILKESKDLCGGSPKTMTDIYVQYLVALLRSHTQARVETCLQDQKAGAIQQLSDTVLKLGRLAFKNLLEHQTLFYSSDQEVAALEGSSLVSAFLDKTIAEEPGFTEEVYSFAHLTIQEFFAAVYCAVTDHPLPDALERTSCPGDVSNSGHLDLFSRFLSGILSERNASFLSRQVGICCHKEKVNAYREKIIRELRVLCESGAHILNHLHCLFEQQDPSLALDVQPKMLRVNVSDETLSQMDYNAIKYFLNLTEGKISELDLTGTGISCDTLRDIQHILGRCESLWLGENNLDMEAVQVIADVLKESENIAYLGLGWTNISDDELLVLACAIGVKKKLQELWMEGNRLSYRGLLSLSDLIPDPLKNVVAIWNDLTDREPESMQTKGSITVNFTDDASWAEWQKWVFKRCEVSSNEKLLMVLHKVCNISTHHFEPQWTKTFYSQLSQLIKSRIESCTEEDMCKKLKKFDSILDL
;
A
#
# COMPACT_ATOMS: atom_id res chain seq x y z
N MET A 1 10.64 -15.72 -15.74
CA MET A 1 11.89 -16.46 -15.45
C MET A 1 11.49 -17.76 -14.76
N SER A 2 11.25 -18.83 -15.53
CA SER A 2 11.16 -20.24 -15.08
C SER A 2 10.54 -21.10 -16.19
N GLU A 3 11.31 -21.34 -17.25
CA GLU A 3 11.17 -22.55 -18.07
C GLU A 3 12.46 -22.72 -18.87
N ILE A 4 12.85 -23.97 -19.10
CA ILE A 4 14.05 -24.43 -19.83
C ILE A 4 15.32 -24.54 -18.99
N ILE A 5 15.39 -25.53 -18.07
CA ILE A 5 16.57 -26.40 -17.87
C ILE A 5 16.10 -27.78 -17.37
N PHE A 6 16.03 -28.80 -18.25
CA PHE A 6 16.70 -30.10 -18.02
C PHE A 6 16.58 -31.06 -19.22
N ARG A 7 17.59 -31.96 -19.31
CA ARG A 7 17.81 -33.11 -20.23
C ARG A 7 18.37 -32.76 -21.63
N LEU A 8 19.54 -33.24 -22.08
CA LEU A 8 20.37 -34.41 -21.71
C LEU A 8 21.88 -34.17 -22.00
N LYS A 9 22.72 -34.77 -21.15
CA LYS A 9 24.15 -35.04 -21.40
C LYS A 9 24.32 -36.25 -22.33
N SER A 10 25.25 -36.14 -23.27
CA SER A 10 26.11 -37.26 -23.71
C SER A 10 27.38 -36.72 -24.40
N ILE A 11 28.52 -36.95 -23.74
CA ILE A 11 29.94 -36.72 -24.09
C ILE A 11 30.36 -37.86 -25.09
N PRO A 12 31.32 -37.73 -26.05
CA PRO A 12 32.72 -37.40 -25.75
C PRO A 12 33.61 -36.60 -26.74
N GLN A 13 34.50 -35.82 -26.11
CA GLN A 13 35.94 -35.61 -26.35
C GLN A 13 36.50 -35.71 -27.78
N HIS A 14 37.20 -34.66 -28.24
CA HIS A 14 38.64 -34.70 -28.55
C HIS A 14 39.28 -33.33 -28.84
N SER A 15 40.53 -33.19 -28.36
CA SER A 15 41.68 -32.36 -28.83
C SER A 15 41.52 -30.82 -28.86
N GLN A 16 42.16 -30.07 -27.96
CA GLN A 16 43.59 -29.67 -27.89
C GLN A 16 43.94 -28.43 -28.75
N ASN A 17 44.41 -27.39 -28.05
CA ASN A 17 45.42 -26.39 -28.47
C ASN A 17 44.99 -25.44 -29.62
N ALA A 18 45.40 -24.17 -29.75
CA ALA A 18 46.41 -23.36 -29.08
C ALA A 18 46.28 -21.91 -29.65
N HIS A 19 46.77 -20.94 -28.88
CA HIS A 19 47.51 -19.75 -29.29
C HIS A 19 46.91 -18.61 -30.16
N ASP A 20 47.13 -17.41 -29.61
CA ASP A 20 47.63 -16.17 -30.23
C ASP A 20 46.70 -15.24 -31.03
N ALA A 21 46.33 -14.18 -30.31
CA ALA A 21 46.68 -12.78 -30.59
C ALA A 21 47.05 -12.35 -32.02
N SER A 22 46.38 -11.25 -32.42
CA SER A 22 46.96 -9.99 -32.93
C SER A 22 46.70 -9.56 -34.40
N PHE A 23 46.59 -8.23 -34.52
CA PHE A 23 46.80 -7.35 -35.69
C PHE A 23 45.67 -7.07 -36.72
N LEU A 24 44.99 -5.93 -36.48
CA LEU A 24 44.87 -4.71 -37.30
C LEU A 24 45.05 -4.75 -38.84
N SER A 25 44.19 -3.91 -39.47
CA SER A 25 44.38 -3.11 -40.72
C SER A 25 44.15 -3.84 -42.06
N THR A 26 43.62 -3.28 -43.16
CA THR A 26 42.92 -2.05 -43.60
C THR A 26 42.58 -2.30 -45.10
N VAL A 27 41.59 -1.59 -45.65
CA VAL A 27 41.47 -1.14 -47.08
C VAL A 27 40.56 -1.93 -48.05
N CYS A 28 39.41 -1.30 -48.29
CA CYS A 28 38.73 -0.97 -49.57
C CYS A 28 38.83 -1.86 -50.82
N HIS A 29 37.66 -2.07 -51.43
CA HIS A 29 37.48 -1.97 -52.89
C HIS A 29 36.19 -1.22 -53.27
N VAL A 30 36.32 -0.47 -54.37
CA VAL A 30 35.42 0.54 -54.95
C VAL A 30 34.72 -0.03 -56.18
N ALA A 31 33.47 0.38 -56.45
CA ALA A 31 32.91 0.53 -57.81
C ALA A 31 31.72 1.53 -57.74
N LEU A 32 31.90 2.81 -58.08
CA LEU A 32 31.79 3.43 -59.41
C LEU A 32 30.38 3.45 -60.03
N PHE A 33 29.72 4.61 -59.99
CA PHE A 33 29.11 5.22 -61.18
C PHE A 33 29.18 6.77 -61.11
N LYS A 34 29.75 7.36 -62.17
CA LYS A 34 29.86 8.79 -62.56
C LYS A 34 28.56 9.17 -63.33
N ARG A 35 28.02 10.41 -63.45
CA ARG A 35 28.50 11.81 -63.62
C ARG A 35 27.23 12.71 -63.94
N PRO A 36 27.29 14.03 -64.26
CA PRO A 36 27.58 15.23 -63.43
C PRO A 36 26.64 16.46 -63.67
N CYS A 37 26.74 17.50 -62.84
CA CYS A 37 26.66 18.97 -63.15
C CYS A 37 26.33 19.71 -61.85
N SER A 38 26.87 20.87 -61.46
CA SER A 38 27.87 21.79 -61.99
C SER A 38 28.26 22.71 -60.81
N LYS A 39 29.52 23.13 -60.75
CA LYS A 39 30.10 23.98 -59.70
C LYS A 39 29.35 25.32 -59.54
N VAL A 40 29.06 25.70 -58.30
CA VAL A 40 29.11 27.10 -57.85
C VAL A 40 29.94 27.15 -56.56
N THR A 41 30.98 27.95 -56.60
CA THR A 41 31.86 28.32 -55.49
C THR A 41 31.14 29.23 -54.50
N SER A 42 31.13 28.90 -53.21
CA SER A 42 30.87 29.88 -52.14
C SER A 42 31.54 29.42 -50.84
N THR A 43 32.65 30.07 -50.49
CA THR A 43 33.31 30.03 -49.18
C THR A 43 32.60 30.90 -48.14
N TYR A 44 31.34 31.31 -48.37
CA TYR A 44 30.55 32.10 -47.41
C TYR A 44 29.57 31.25 -46.57
N ASP A 45 29.51 29.93 -46.79
CA ASP A 45 28.49 29.06 -46.17
C ASP A 45 28.87 28.49 -44.78
N TRP A 46 30.17 28.46 -44.45
CA TRP A 46 30.65 27.89 -43.19
C TRP A 46 30.56 28.86 -42.02
N ASN A 47 30.70 30.16 -42.27
CA ASN A 47 30.65 31.17 -41.23
C ASN A 47 29.23 31.45 -40.71
N TRP A 48 28.18 31.22 -41.52
CA TRP A 48 26.81 31.35 -41.03
C TRP A 48 26.33 30.10 -40.29
N LYS A 49 26.73 28.88 -40.69
CA LYS A 49 26.42 27.65 -39.93
C LYS A 49 27.13 27.62 -38.59
N ILE A 50 28.38 28.06 -38.52
CA ILE A 50 29.13 28.20 -37.26
C ILE A 50 28.57 29.34 -36.41
N LYS A 51 28.13 30.46 -37.00
CA LYS A 51 27.41 31.51 -36.27
C LYS A 51 26.05 31.02 -35.77
N LEU A 52 25.24 30.34 -36.58
CA LEU A 52 23.94 29.81 -36.14
C LEU A 52 24.08 28.73 -35.07
N SER A 53 25.11 27.87 -35.11
CA SER A 53 25.40 26.92 -34.03
C SER A 53 25.95 27.59 -32.76
N PHE A 54 26.70 28.69 -32.88
CA PHE A 54 27.12 29.50 -31.73
C PHE A 54 25.96 30.30 -31.12
N PHE A 55 25.10 30.90 -31.96
CA PHE A 55 23.93 31.65 -31.52
C PHE A 55 22.88 30.73 -30.87
N SER A 56 22.64 29.53 -31.44
CA SER A 56 21.74 28.53 -30.83
C SER A 56 22.28 27.97 -29.51
N SER A 57 23.58 27.70 -29.41
CA SER A 57 24.22 27.25 -28.16
C SER A 57 24.13 28.30 -27.03
N THR A 58 24.27 29.59 -27.39
CA THR A 58 24.17 30.68 -26.40
C THR A 58 22.74 30.89 -25.93
N GLU A 59 21.76 30.82 -26.84
CA GLU A 59 20.34 30.98 -26.51
C GLU A 59 19.81 29.77 -25.72
N TYR A 60 20.16 28.54 -26.12
CA TYR A 60 19.87 27.32 -25.38
C TYR A 60 20.38 27.39 -23.94
N SER A 61 21.61 27.86 -23.73
CA SER A 61 22.17 28.05 -22.38
C SER A 61 21.43 29.12 -21.58
N LYS A 62 20.96 30.21 -22.20
CA LYS A 62 20.16 31.23 -21.52
C LYS A 62 18.79 30.70 -21.11
N VAL A 63 18.11 29.99 -22.02
CA VAL A 63 16.80 29.37 -21.75
C VAL A 63 16.92 28.32 -20.66
N LYS A 64 18.00 27.52 -20.66
CA LYS A 64 18.34 26.57 -19.59
C LYS A 64 18.45 27.25 -18.23
N GLN A 65 19.22 28.34 -18.11
CA GLN A 65 19.35 29.07 -16.83
C GLN A 65 18.02 29.71 -16.40
N LYS A 66 17.30 30.34 -17.33
CA LYS A 66 15.98 30.91 -17.06
C LYS A 66 15.00 29.84 -16.56
N HIS A 67 15.01 28.66 -17.17
CA HIS A 67 14.14 27.57 -16.77
C HIS A 67 14.48 27.06 -15.36
N LYS A 68 15.76 26.91 -15.02
CA LYS A 68 16.21 26.59 -13.65
C LYS A 68 15.73 27.60 -12.63
N GLU A 69 15.83 28.90 -12.91
CA GLU A 69 15.30 29.94 -12.03
C GLU A 69 13.77 29.85 -11.85
N VAL A 70 13.04 29.57 -12.93
CA VAL A 70 11.57 29.40 -12.87
C VAL A 70 11.20 28.21 -11.99
N LEU A 71 11.88 27.07 -12.14
CA LEU A 71 11.64 25.89 -11.31
C LEU A 71 11.99 26.13 -9.84
N ARG A 72 13.10 26.83 -9.58
CA ARG A 72 13.47 27.24 -8.22
C ARG A 72 12.37 28.10 -7.57
N ARG A 73 11.89 29.13 -8.28
CA ARG A 73 10.79 30.01 -7.83
C ARG A 73 9.49 29.28 -7.53
N ARG A 74 9.20 28.20 -8.26
CA ARG A 74 8.01 27.37 -8.05
C ARG A 74 8.16 26.39 -6.89
N SER A 75 9.39 26.07 -6.47
CA SER A 75 9.67 25.02 -5.48
C SER A 75 10.19 25.56 -4.14
N GLU A 76 10.49 26.85 -4.04
CA GLU A 76 11.07 27.47 -2.83
C GLU A 76 10.08 27.71 -1.68
N SER A 77 8.76 27.63 -1.94
CA SER A 77 7.72 27.63 -0.91
C SER A 77 7.02 26.29 -0.79
N MET A 78 6.91 25.75 0.42
CA MET A 78 6.05 24.62 0.76
C MET A 78 4.66 25.12 1.16
N LEU A 79 3.64 24.33 0.79
CA LEU A 79 2.31 24.43 1.37
C LEU A 79 2.12 23.16 2.23
N PHE A 80 1.93 23.34 3.53
CA PHE A 80 1.35 22.30 4.37
C PHE A 80 -0.18 22.32 4.26
N TYR A 81 -0.80 21.21 4.66
CA TYR A 81 -2.22 20.86 4.51
C TYR A 81 -3.26 21.89 4.99
N ASN A 82 -2.88 22.87 5.81
CA ASN A 82 -3.76 23.94 6.32
C ASN A 82 -3.08 25.32 6.25
N THR A 83 -2.09 25.49 5.37
CA THR A 83 -1.37 26.75 5.20
C THR A 83 -2.36 27.85 4.82
N ARG A 84 -2.36 28.96 5.56
CA ARG A 84 -3.32 30.03 5.30
C ARG A 84 -3.03 30.69 3.96
N HIS A 85 -4.07 31.24 3.33
CA HIS A 85 -3.88 31.99 2.09
C HIS A 85 -2.88 33.15 2.31
N GLY A 86 -1.79 33.15 1.55
CA GLY A 86 -0.70 34.12 1.65
C GLY A 86 0.44 33.75 2.61
N GLU A 87 0.28 32.70 3.42
CA GLU A 87 1.35 32.15 4.25
C GLU A 87 2.34 31.39 3.36
N LYS A 88 3.63 31.72 3.49
CA LYS A 88 4.71 31.12 2.71
C LYS A 88 5.69 30.47 3.66
N ILE A 89 5.82 29.15 3.55
CA ILE A 89 6.73 28.36 4.36
C ILE A 89 7.95 28.05 3.51
N GLN A 90 9.14 28.44 3.95
CA GLN A 90 10.34 28.20 3.16
C GLN A 90 10.67 26.71 3.11
N PHE A 91 10.83 26.18 1.90
CA PHE A 91 11.17 24.77 1.69
C PHE A 91 12.46 24.39 2.42
N SER A 92 13.49 25.23 2.37
CA SER A 92 14.80 24.95 2.98
C SER A 92 14.78 24.84 4.51
N GLU A 93 13.86 25.54 5.17
CA GLU A 93 13.77 25.56 6.64
C GLU A 93 13.01 24.33 7.15
N HIS A 94 11.96 23.92 6.44
CA HIS A 94 11.03 22.90 6.92
C HIS A 94 11.19 21.52 6.26
N TYR A 95 11.94 21.39 5.17
CA TYR A 95 12.15 20.12 4.51
C TYR A 95 12.94 19.14 5.38
N VAL A 96 12.39 17.93 5.52
CA VAL A 96 13.05 16.78 6.14
C VAL A 96 13.26 15.72 5.08
N ASN A 97 14.42 15.05 5.11
CA ASN A 97 14.73 14.00 4.16
C ASN A 97 13.71 12.85 4.25
N LEU A 98 13.37 12.30 3.09
CA LEU A 98 12.55 11.10 2.97
C LEU A 98 13.45 9.91 2.71
N LEU A 99 13.20 8.81 3.41
CA LEU A 99 13.90 7.56 3.17
C LEU A 99 13.40 6.93 1.87
N LEU A 100 14.27 6.87 0.85
CA LEU A 100 14.01 6.14 -0.40
C LEU A 100 14.72 4.80 -0.38
N VAL A 101 14.03 3.78 -0.87
CA VAL A 101 14.48 2.40 -0.87
C VAL A 101 14.28 1.79 -2.25
N ASP A 102 15.27 1.03 -2.73
CA ASP A 102 15.10 0.22 -3.93
C ASP A 102 14.12 -0.92 -3.67
N GLY A 103 13.13 -1.08 -4.55
CA GLY A 103 12.25 -2.24 -4.50
C GLY A 103 10.88 -2.03 -5.09
N HIS A 104 10.24 -3.15 -5.34
CA HIS A 104 8.84 -3.24 -5.72
C HIS A 104 8.03 -3.69 -4.50
N GLN A 105 7.02 -2.92 -4.08
CA GLN A 105 6.04 -3.47 -3.14
C GLN A 105 5.18 -4.46 -3.91
N GLY A 106 5.08 -5.71 -3.42
CA GLY A 106 4.14 -6.68 -3.97
C GLY A 106 2.78 -6.00 -4.22
N LEU A 107 2.29 -6.12 -5.45
CA LEU A 107 1.08 -5.51 -5.99
C LEU A 107 -0.22 -5.99 -5.29
N GLU A 108 -0.09 -6.75 -4.20
CA GLU A 108 -1.19 -7.37 -3.49
C GLU A 108 -1.75 -6.39 -2.46
N LYS A 109 -2.72 -5.60 -2.89
CA LYS A 109 -3.44 -4.66 -2.02
C LYS A 109 -4.56 -5.39 -1.33
N LYS A 110 -4.24 -6.06 -0.22
CA LYS A 110 -5.26 -6.76 0.57
C LYS A 110 -6.09 -5.80 1.44
N ARG A 111 -5.55 -4.62 1.76
CA ARG A 111 -6.17 -3.62 2.68
C ARG A 111 -5.85 -2.19 2.28
N HIS A 112 -6.53 -1.24 2.95
CA HIS A 112 -6.23 0.19 2.84
C HIS A 112 -4.73 0.46 3.07
N GLU A 113 -4.12 1.22 2.17
CA GLU A 113 -2.66 1.38 2.06
C GLU A 113 -2.00 1.95 3.32
N VAL A 114 -2.67 2.89 4.00
CA VAL A 114 -2.19 3.50 5.25
C VAL A 114 -2.16 2.48 6.40
N LEU A 115 -3.13 1.56 6.44
CA LEU A 115 -3.18 0.51 7.48
C LEU A 115 -2.02 -0.49 7.33
N THR A 116 -1.55 -0.69 6.10
CA THR A 116 -0.45 -1.61 5.77
C THR A 116 0.93 -0.95 6.01
N PHE A 117 1.00 0.38 6.10
CA PHE A 117 2.29 1.10 6.13
C PHE A 117 3.12 0.80 7.38
N GLY A 118 2.54 0.87 8.58
CA GLY A 118 3.27 0.69 9.85
C GLY A 118 4.01 -0.65 9.92
N GLN A 119 3.42 -1.68 9.31
CA GLN A 119 3.98 -3.04 9.20
C GLN A 119 5.22 -3.08 8.32
N LYS A 120 5.10 -2.55 7.10
CA LYS A 120 6.18 -2.50 6.11
C LYS A 120 7.36 -1.69 6.67
N ARG A 121 7.09 -0.63 7.42
CA ARG A 121 8.13 0.19 8.05
C ARG A 121 8.97 -0.61 9.05
N LEU A 122 8.34 -1.38 9.94
CA LEU A 122 9.02 -2.21 10.93
C LEU A 122 9.85 -3.32 10.25
N CYS A 123 9.28 -3.98 9.24
CA CYS A 123 10.01 -4.96 8.42
C CYS A 123 11.25 -4.33 7.76
N LEU A 124 11.13 -3.11 7.21
CA LEU A 124 12.25 -2.38 6.60
C LEU A 124 13.34 -2.00 7.63
N GLN A 125 12.96 -1.69 8.87
CA GLN A 125 13.93 -1.40 9.93
C GLN A 125 14.70 -2.66 10.36
N GLN A 126 13.99 -3.77 10.57
CA GLN A 126 14.56 -5.05 11.00
C GLN A 126 15.40 -5.71 9.90
N LYS A 127 14.98 -5.61 8.64
CA LYS A 127 15.70 -6.13 7.46
C LYS A 127 16.70 -5.12 6.87
N SER A 128 17.29 -4.23 7.68
CA SER A 128 18.26 -3.20 7.23
C SER A 128 19.44 -3.73 6.37
N ALA A 129 19.62 -5.05 6.26
CA ALA A 129 20.58 -5.69 5.38
C ALA A 129 20.13 -5.87 3.90
N VAL A 130 18.84 -5.73 3.53
CA VAL A 130 18.33 -6.12 2.18
C VAL A 130 18.01 -4.94 1.25
N HIS A 131 17.76 -3.75 1.79
CA HIS A 131 17.29 -2.60 1.02
C HIS A 131 18.36 -1.51 0.90
N GLU A 132 18.89 -1.32 -0.31
CA GLU A 132 19.81 -0.23 -0.63
C GLU A 132 19.07 1.12 -0.50
N LYS A 133 19.55 1.99 0.39
CA LYS A 133 19.05 3.37 0.49
C LYS A 133 19.46 4.12 -0.77
N ILE A 134 18.52 4.85 -1.35
CA ILE A 134 18.75 5.63 -2.58
C ILE A 134 18.64 7.12 -2.25
N THR A 135 19.55 7.92 -2.78
CA THR A 135 19.42 9.38 -2.82
C THR A 135 18.69 9.83 -4.09
N PRO A 136 18.02 11.00 -4.12
CA PRO A 136 17.39 11.50 -5.34
C PRO A 136 18.34 11.59 -6.55
N ALA A 137 19.63 11.84 -6.32
CA ALA A 137 20.66 11.86 -7.36
C ALA A 137 20.96 10.47 -7.97
N GLU A 138 20.74 9.40 -7.19
CA GLU A 138 21.01 8.02 -7.58
C GLU A 138 19.83 7.35 -8.29
N LEU A 139 18.67 8.02 -8.44
CA LEU A 139 17.46 7.44 -9.05
C LEU A 139 17.72 6.82 -10.43
N PHE A 140 18.53 7.48 -11.25
CA PHE A 140 18.88 7.06 -12.61
C PHE A 140 20.23 6.31 -12.71
N LEU A 141 20.90 6.08 -11.57
CA LEU A 141 22.15 5.33 -11.55
C LEU A 141 21.88 3.82 -11.52
N CYS A 142 22.72 3.08 -12.22
CA CYS A 142 22.55 1.66 -12.43
C CYS A 142 23.26 0.86 -11.32
N ALA A 143 22.53 0.27 -10.39
CA ALA A 143 23.14 -0.58 -9.36
C ALA A 143 23.57 -1.95 -9.92
N LYS A 144 22.81 -2.53 -10.88
CA LYS A 144 22.98 -3.94 -11.33
C LYS A 144 22.64 -4.24 -12.82
N ALA A 145 22.22 -3.29 -13.66
CA ALA A 145 21.75 -3.58 -15.04
C ALA A 145 22.72 -3.18 -16.17
N VAL A 146 22.60 -3.86 -17.32
CA VAL A 146 23.40 -3.65 -18.55
C VAL A 146 22.91 -2.44 -19.36
N ARG A 147 21.71 -1.92 -19.08
CA ARG A 147 21.05 -0.80 -19.78
C ARG A 147 20.86 0.42 -18.86
N PRO A 148 20.87 1.65 -19.40
CA PRO A 148 20.63 2.87 -18.60
C PRO A 148 19.16 2.93 -18.12
N VAL A 149 18.97 3.28 -16.84
CA VAL A 149 17.64 3.49 -16.24
C VAL A 149 17.08 4.81 -16.75
N ARG A 150 15.93 4.79 -17.44
CA ARG A 150 15.26 5.98 -17.98
C ARG A 150 13.89 6.19 -17.34
N LYS A 151 13.14 5.11 -17.11
CA LYS A 151 11.77 5.15 -16.59
C LYS A 151 11.76 4.69 -15.13
N VAL A 152 11.48 5.60 -14.21
CA VAL A 152 11.49 5.34 -12.76
C VAL A 152 10.07 5.51 -12.21
N LEU A 153 9.57 4.50 -11.52
CA LEU A 153 8.32 4.59 -10.76
C LEU A 153 8.64 4.80 -9.28
N VAL A 154 8.20 5.93 -8.74
CA VAL A 154 8.23 6.22 -7.31
C VAL A 154 6.88 5.90 -6.70
N SER A 155 6.86 4.91 -5.82
CA SER A 155 5.66 4.44 -5.15
C SER A 155 5.66 4.77 -3.67
N GLY A 156 4.49 5.09 -3.13
CA GLY A 156 4.31 5.24 -1.71
C GLY A 156 2.88 5.58 -1.33
N VAL A 157 2.51 5.26 -0.09
CA VAL A 157 1.15 5.46 0.42
C VAL A 157 0.73 6.94 0.37
N ALA A 158 -0.56 7.21 0.50
CA ALA A 158 -1.04 8.58 0.61
C ALA A 158 -0.27 9.34 1.74
N GLY A 159 0.03 10.62 1.52
CA GLY A 159 0.63 11.48 2.55
C GLY A 159 2.11 11.21 2.87
N ILE A 160 2.73 10.24 2.20
CA ILE A 160 4.12 9.83 2.46
C ILE A 160 5.18 10.83 1.96
N GLY A 161 4.77 11.81 1.14
CA GLY A 161 5.67 12.82 0.59
C GLY A 161 6.11 12.61 -0.86
N LYS A 162 5.32 11.93 -1.70
CA LYS A 162 5.60 11.79 -3.15
C LYS A 162 5.82 13.14 -3.84
N THR A 163 4.86 14.06 -3.74
CA THR A 163 4.98 15.43 -4.27
C THR A 163 6.09 16.24 -3.59
N ILE A 164 6.38 15.98 -2.30
CA ILE A 164 7.49 16.63 -1.58
C ILE A 164 8.85 16.18 -2.17
N LEU A 165 8.99 14.91 -2.55
CA LEU A 165 10.18 14.43 -3.26
C LEU A 165 10.32 15.12 -4.63
N VAL A 166 9.23 15.22 -5.40
CA VAL A 166 9.24 15.94 -6.69
C VAL A 166 9.65 17.40 -6.48
N GLN A 167 9.08 18.07 -5.46
CA GLN A 167 9.44 19.43 -5.12
C GLN A 167 10.92 19.56 -4.74
N LYS A 168 11.48 18.60 -3.99
CA LYS A 168 12.93 18.55 -3.68
C LYS A 168 13.76 18.49 -4.95
N MET A 169 13.42 17.58 -5.89
CA MET A 169 14.13 17.43 -7.16
C MET A 169 14.12 18.73 -7.98
N LEU A 170 12.97 19.42 -8.04
CA LEU A 170 12.85 20.71 -8.73
C LEU A 170 13.67 21.81 -8.05
N PHE A 171 13.64 21.86 -6.72
CA PHE A 171 14.38 22.83 -5.91
C PHE A 171 15.89 22.68 -6.07
N ASP A 172 16.41 21.46 -5.99
CA ASP A 172 17.83 21.18 -6.16
C ASP A 172 18.30 21.45 -7.58
N PHE A 173 17.53 21.01 -8.58
CA PHE A 173 17.84 21.25 -9.98
C PHE A 173 17.91 22.75 -10.29
N GLY A 174 16.93 23.52 -9.80
CA GLY A 174 16.92 24.98 -9.92
C GLY A 174 18.06 25.67 -9.16
N GLY A 175 18.52 25.06 -8.06
CA GLY A 175 19.67 25.50 -7.27
C GLY A 175 21.04 25.02 -7.79
N ASN A 176 21.09 24.26 -8.89
CA ASN A 176 22.28 23.55 -9.38
C ASN A 176 22.94 22.62 -8.35
N LYS A 177 22.13 22.06 -7.44
CA LYS A 177 22.55 21.02 -6.49
C LYS A 177 22.37 19.64 -7.13
N ASP A 178 23.10 18.65 -6.62
CA ASP A 178 23.01 17.21 -6.98
C ASP A 178 23.37 16.83 -8.43
N HIS A 179 23.82 17.78 -9.26
CA HIS A 179 24.38 17.56 -10.62
C HIS A 179 23.65 16.52 -11.47
N LEU A 180 22.31 16.54 -11.48
CA LEU A 180 21.52 15.69 -12.37
C LEU A 180 22.01 15.85 -13.83
N ALA A 181 22.14 14.75 -14.56
CA ALA A 181 22.71 14.72 -15.91
C ALA A 181 21.84 15.37 -17.00
N PHE A 182 20.76 16.06 -16.59
CA PHE A 182 19.72 16.66 -17.44
C PHE A 182 19.91 18.17 -17.61
N ASP A 183 19.47 18.67 -18.77
CA ASP A 183 19.47 20.09 -19.08
C ASP A 183 18.14 20.75 -18.74
N PHE A 184 17.04 19.99 -18.79
CA PHE A 184 15.67 20.46 -18.53
C PHE A 184 14.86 19.44 -17.72
N ILE A 185 13.98 19.94 -16.85
CA ILE A 185 12.98 19.14 -16.14
C ILE A 185 11.59 19.70 -16.45
N ILE A 186 10.73 18.90 -17.07
CA ILE A 186 9.32 19.24 -17.27
C ILE A 186 8.50 18.55 -16.21
N HIS A 187 7.83 19.34 -15.36
CA HIS A 187 6.92 18.84 -14.34
C HIS A 187 5.46 19.02 -14.79
N MET A 188 4.72 17.91 -14.82
CA MET A 188 3.27 17.87 -15.08
C MET A 188 2.60 17.07 -13.97
N THR A 189 1.50 17.59 -13.41
CA THR A 189 0.70 16.85 -12.45
C THR A 189 -0.52 16.26 -13.16
N PHE A 190 -0.96 15.07 -12.77
CA PHE A 190 -2.17 14.48 -13.35
C PHE A 190 -3.44 15.27 -13.00
N ARG A 191 -3.44 16.02 -11.89
CA ARG A 191 -4.49 16.99 -11.59
C ARG A 191 -4.63 18.04 -12.68
N ASP A 192 -3.52 18.58 -13.18
CA ASP A 192 -3.55 19.54 -14.29
C ASP A 192 -3.98 18.90 -15.61
N LEU A 193 -3.58 17.64 -15.83
CA LEU A 193 -3.90 16.92 -17.05
C LEU A 193 -5.39 16.57 -17.16
N ASN A 194 -6.08 16.36 -16.03
CA ASN A 194 -7.52 16.11 -15.99
C ASN A 194 -8.38 17.27 -16.48
N LEU A 195 -7.81 18.47 -16.63
CA LEU A 195 -8.52 19.67 -17.09
C LEU A 195 -8.63 19.74 -18.61
N ILE A 196 -8.00 18.81 -19.32
CA ILE A 196 -7.87 18.84 -20.76
C ILE A 196 -8.92 17.91 -21.35
N ASP A 197 -9.99 18.51 -21.83
CA ASP A 197 -11.14 17.79 -22.41
C ASP A 197 -11.07 17.67 -23.94
N LYS A 198 -9.97 18.12 -24.56
CA LYS A 198 -9.79 18.11 -26.01
C LYS A 198 -8.49 17.43 -26.40
N PRO A 199 -8.43 16.79 -27.58
CA PRO A 199 -7.18 16.29 -28.14
C PRO A 199 -6.10 17.37 -28.14
N THR A 200 -4.90 16.99 -27.74
CA THR A 200 -3.76 17.90 -27.58
C THR A 200 -2.45 17.19 -27.89
N SER A 201 -1.40 17.96 -28.14
CA SER A 201 -0.06 17.45 -28.40
C SER A 201 0.86 17.63 -27.20
N LEU A 202 1.94 16.83 -27.13
CA LEU A 202 2.94 16.96 -26.06
C LEU A 202 3.56 18.36 -26.03
N ARG A 203 3.75 18.99 -27.20
CA ARG A 203 4.24 20.37 -27.30
C ARG A 203 3.35 21.34 -26.52
N GLU A 204 2.04 21.28 -26.74
CA GLU A 204 1.10 22.18 -26.07
C GLU A 204 1.08 21.93 -24.56
N LEU A 205 1.10 20.66 -24.14
CA LEU A 205 1.21 20.28 -22.72
C LEU A 205 2.44 20.90 -22.04
N ILE A 206 3.61 20.83 -22.68
CA ILE A 206 4.85 21.43 -22.17
C ILE A 206 4.71 22.95 -22.05
N LEU A 207 4.17 23.61 -23.09
CA LEU A 207 4.11 25.06 -23.18
C LEU A 207 3.12 25.69 -22.20
N ARG A 208 2.05 24.98 -21.79
CA ARG A 208 1.07 25.48 -20.81
C ARG A 208 1.74 26.06 -19.57
N LYS A 209 2.61 25.30 -18.89
CA LYS A 209 3.37 25.75 -17.71
C LYS A 209 4.77 26.25 -18.03
N ASN A 210 5.25 26.14 -19.27
CA ASN A 210 6.64 26.47 -19.64
C ASN A 210 6.76 27.34 -20.90
N ARG A 211 5.88 28.32 -21.08
CA ARG A 211 5.88 29.25 -22.23
C ARG A 211 7.23 29.89 -22.52
N HIS A 212 8.08 30.08 -21.51
CA HIS A 212 9.44 30.62 -21.69
C HIS A 212 10.39 29.70 -22.49
N LEU A 213 10.02 28.43 -22.70
CA LEU A 213 10.77 27.46 -23.50
C LEU A 213 10.44 27.52 -25.00
N ALA A 214 9.37 28.21 -25.41
CA ALA A 214 8.86 28.16 -26.79
C ALA A 214 9.91 28.40 -27.89
N LYS A 215 10.89 29.27 -27.64
CA LYS A 215 11.94 29.61 -28.61
C LYS A 215 12.94 28.48 -28.87
N GLU A 216 13.15 27.59 -27.90
CA GLU A 216 14.16 26.53 -27.93
C GLU A 216 13.54 25.14 -27.81
N LEU A 217 12.21 25.03 -27.83
CA LEU A 217 11.51 23.77 -27.56
C LEU A 217 11.88 22.68 -28.57
N ASP A 218 12.04 23.03 -29.86
CA ASP A 218 12.48 22.06 -30.88
C ASP A 218 13.87 21.49 -30.56
N ASN A 219 14.80 22.32 -30.10
CA ASN A 219 16.14 21.89 -29.70
C ASN A 219 16.12 21.07 -28.40
N ILE A 220 15.16 21.33 -27.51
CA ILE A 220 14.97 20.56 -26.28
C ILE A 220 14.43 19.17 -26.61
N LEU A 221 13.38 19.09 -27.44
CA LEU A 221 12.76 17.82 -27.86
C LEU A 221 13.70 16.97 -28.72
N ALA A 222 14.52 17.60 -29.58
CA ALA A 222 15.55 16.90 -30.35
C ALA A 222 16.70 16.34 -29.48
N ASN A 223 16.92 16.88 -28.28
CA ASN A 223 17.89 16.41 -27.30
C ASN A 223 17.19 15.73 -26.11
N ASP A 224 16.27 14.82 -26.42
CA ASP A 224 15.45 14.09 -25.45
C ASP A 224 16.28 13.33 -24.39
N ASN A 225 17.48 12.88 -24.71
CA ASN A 225 18.41 12.25 -23.76
C ASN A 225 18.88 13.15 -22.59
N LYS A 226 18.67 14.47 -22.69
CA LYS A 226 18.93 15.46 -21.63
C LYS A 226 17.66 16.01 -21.00
N LEU A 227 16.51 15.41 -21.31
CA LEU A 227 15.20 15.79 -20.81
C LEU A 227 14.72 14.80 -19.74
N LEU A 228 14.31 15.34 -18.60
CA LEU A 228 13.56 14.62 -17.59
C LEU A 228 12.11 15.12 -17.58
N ILE A 229 11.16 14.21 -17.71
CA ILE A 229 9.74 14.50 -17.54
C ILE A 229 9.26 13.86 -16.25
N ILE A 230 8.70 14.66 -15.35
CA ILE A 230 8.11 14.19 -14.09
C ILE A 230 6.60 14.26 -14.23
N LEU A 231 5.95 13.10 -14.09
CA LEU A 231 4.51 12.91 -14.04
C LEU A 231 4.11 12.63 -12.60
N ASP A 232 3.56 13.64 -11.92
CA ASP A 232 3.23 13.57 -10.49
C ASP A 232 1.75 13.21 -10.27
N GLY A 233 1.49 12.14 -9.51
CA GLY A 233 0.16 11.76 -9.04
C GLY A 233 -0.65 10.86 -9.98
N PHE A 234 -0.08 9.79 -10.54
CA PHE A 234 -0.79 8.89 -11.47
C PHE A 234 -2.13 8.38 -10.95
N ASP A 235 -2.21 8.13 -9.64
CA ASP A 235 -3.43 7.69 -8.96
C ASP A 235 -4.55 8.75 -8.90
N GLU A 236 -4.26 9.98 -9.32
CA GLU A 236 -5.21 11.10 -9.38
C GLU A 236 -5.70 11.36 -10.82
N PHE A 237 -5.18 10.63 -11.81
CA PHE A 237 -5.61 10.78 -13.20
C PHE A 237 -7.01 10.19 -13.39
N ARG A 238 -7.94 10.88 -14.05
CA ARG A 238 -9.31 10.38 -14.27
C ARG A 238 -9.35 9.09 -15.09
N HIS A 239 -8.37 8.90 -15.98
CA HIS A 239 -8.30 7.80 -16.93
C HIS A 239 -7.21 6.76 -16.62
N TYR A 240 -6.65 6.74 -15.40
CA TYR A 240 -5.55 5.83 -15.04
C TYR A 240 -5.85 4.35 -15.31
N ARG A 241 -7.13 3.94 -15.24
CA ARG A 241 -7.58 2.56 -15.51
C ARG A 241 -7.58 2.19 -16.99
N SER A 242 -7.47 3.18 -17.88
CA SER A 242 -7.54 3.05 -19.34
C SER A 242 -6.22 3.42 -20.01
N CYS A 243 -5.11 3.47 -19.26
CA CYS A 243 -3.79 3.84 -19.78
C CYS A 243 -3.09 2.75 -20.63
N ASP A 244 -3.69 1.56 -20.72
CA ASP A 244 -3.26 0.53 -21.67
C ASP A 244 -3.92 0.83 -23.02
N VAL A 245 -3.22 1.58 -23.87
CA VAL A 245 -3.71 2.07 -25.16
C VAL A 245 -3.14 1.24 -26.30
N ASP A 246 -3.98 0.91 -27.28
CA ASP A 246 -3.59 0.24 -28.54
C ASP A 246 -3.06 1.22 -29.60
N SER A 247 -3.28 2.53 -29.39
CA SER A 247 -2.90 3.61 -30.29
C SER A 247 -1.75 4.42 -29.67
N PHE A 248 -0.66 4.58 -30.43
CA PHE A 248 0.54 5.27 -30.00
C PHE A 248 0.80 6.53 -30.82
N VAL A 249 1.19 7.58 -30.11
CA VAL A 249 1.65 8.86 -30.65
C VAL A 249 3.18 8.82 -30.70
N THR A 250 3.74 9.17 -31.85
CA THR A 250 5.20 9.14 -32.05
C THR A 250 5.82 10.52 -32.21
N GLU A 251 5.02 11.51 -32.63
CA GLU A 251 5.50 12.88 -32.88
C GLU A 251 4.99 13.87 -31.80
N PRO A 252 5.84 14.78 -31.30
CA PRO A 252 5.43 15.73 -30.25
C PRO A 252 4.34 16.74 -30.63
N ASP A 253 4.07 16.89 -31.93
CA ASP A 253 3.13 17.84 -32.52
C ASP A 253 1.80 17.18 -32.96
N GLU A 254 1.68 15.87 -32.82
CA GLU A 254 0.46 15.12 -33.15
C GLU A 254 -0.59 15.31 -32.04
N ASP A 255 -1.80 15.72 -32.43
CA ASP A 255 -2.93 15.88 -31.52
C ASP A 255 -3.57 14.51 -31.23
N ALA A 256 -3.67 14.16 -29.96
CA ALA A 256 -4.22 12.90 -29.50
C ALA A 256 -4.91 13.07 -28.14
N GLU A 257 -5.60 12.04 -27.66
CA GLU A 257 -6.16 12.07 -26.31
C GLU A 257 -5.04 12.09 -25.27
N VAL A 258 -5.25 12.79 -24.15
CA VAL A 258 -4.20 12.96 -23.11
C VAL A 258 -3.65 11.61 -22.63
N MET A 259 -4.52 10.61 -22.49
CA MET A 259 -4.14 9.25 -22.11
C MET A 259 -3.22 8.57 -23.15
N GLU A 260 -3.41 8.84 -24.45
CA GLU A 260 -2.57 8.30 -25.52
C GLU A 260 -1.19 8.97 -25.53
N VAL A 261 -1.14 10.29 -25.34
CA VAL A 261 0.13 11.05 -25.24
C VAL A 261 0.95 10.56 -24.04
N ILE A 262 0.32 10.45 -22.86
CA ILE A 262 1.00 9.99 -21.65
C ILE A 262 1.39 8.50 -21.73
N GLY A 263 0.50 7.65 -22.25
CA GLY A 263 0.78 6.23 -22.47
C GLY A 263 1.98 6.04 -23.40
N SER A 264 2.03 6.76 -24.52
CA SER A 264 3.13 6.72 -25.49
C SER A 264 4.46 7.21 -24.89
N LEU A 265 4.42 8.25 -24.04
CA LEU A 265 5.60 8.74 -23.32
C LEU A 265 6.13 7.73 -22.29
N MET A 266 5.22 7.03 -21.60
CA MET A 266 5.58 6.00 -20.61
C MET A 266 6.19 4.77 -21.28
N GLN A 267 5.61 4.31 -22.39
CA GLN A 267 6.11 3.17 -23.15
C GLN A 267 7.39 3.50 -23.95
N GLY A 268 7.65 4.78 -24.20
CA GLY A 268 8.85 5.25 -24.91
C GLY A 268 8.68 5.33 -26.42
N GLU A 269 7.46 5.21 -26.93
CA GLU A 269 7.11 5.49 -28.33
C GLU A 269 7.23 7.00 -28.64
N LEU A 270 6.93 7.84 -27.64
CA LEU A 270 7.12 9.29 -27.68
C LEU A 270 8.34 9.69 -26.84
N LEU A 271 9.31 10.37 -27.45
CA LEU A 271 10.59 10.77 -26.83
C LEU A 271 11.37 9.57 -26.22
N PRO A 272 11.87 8.63 -27.05
CA PRO A 272 12.43 7.36 -26.61
C PRO A 272 13.67 7.48 -25.70
N ASN A 273 14.41 8.59 -25.76
CA ASN A 273 15.56 8.80 -24.88
C ASN A 273 15.29 9.70 -23.68
N ALA A 274 14.09 10.27 -23.56
CA ALA A 274 13.71 11.02 -22.37
C ALA A 274 13.59 10.11 -21.15
N SER A 275 14.11 10.62 -20.03
CA SER A 275 13.88 9.99 -18.73
C SER A 275 12.53 10.43 -18.19
N VAL A 276 11.79 9.49 -17.57
CA VAL A 276 10.46 9.75 -17.02
C VAL A 276 10.43 9.28 -15.57
N VAL A 277 9.99 10.16 -14.67
CA VAL A 277 9.67 9.80 -13.29
C VAL A 277 8.16 9.85 -13.15
N LEU A 278 7.58 8.73 -12.78
CA LEU A 278 6.17 8.61 -12.46
C LEU A 278 6.03 8.47 -10.95
N THR A 279 5.15 9.25 -10.32
CA THR A 279 4.77 9.02 -8.92
C THR A 279 3.37 8.43 -8.85
N SER A 280 3.18 7.44 -7.97
CA SER A 280 1.88 6.79 -7.84
C SER A 280 1.68 6.17 -6.47
N ARG A 281 0.43 6.11 -6.00
CA ARG A 281 0.06 5.20 -4.90
C ARG A 281 0.11 3.75 -5.35
N PRO A 282 0.45 2.79 -4.47
CA PRO A 282 0.39 1.36 -4.78
C PRO A 282 -0.91 0.94 -5.47
N ALA A 283 -2.01 1.64 -5.16
CA ALA A 283 -3.33 1.45 -5.74
C ALA A 283 -3.48 1.56 -7.23
N ALA A 284 -2.74 2.46 -7.87
CA ALA A 284 -2.85 2.66 -9.29
C ALA A 284 -1.75 1.93 -10.07
N ILE A 285 -0.74 1.36 -9.39
CA ILE A 285 0.41 0.73 -10.06
C ILE A 285 0.01 -0.50 -10.87
N SER A 286 -1.03 -1.23 -10.45
CA SER A 286 -1.54 -2.38 -11.20
C SER A 286 -2.08 -2.01 -12.59
N TYR A 287 -2.37 -0.74 -12.85
CA TYR A 287 -2.85 -0.23 -14.14
C TYR A 287 -1.72 0.36 -15.01
N ILE A 288 -0.48 0.35 -14.52
CA ILE A 288 0.68 0.77 -15.30
C ILE A 288 1.08 -0.38 -16.24
N PRO A 289 1.24 -0.14 -17.56
CA PRO A 289 1.60 -1.18 -18.52
C PRO A 289 2.86 -1.96 -18.13
N VAL A 290 2.83 -3.28 -18.32
CA VAL A 290 3.96 -4.16 -17.96
C VAL A 290 5.16 -3.84 -18.84
N GLY A 291 6.34 -3.70 -18.24
CA GLY A 291 7.59 -3.50 -18.96
C GLY A 291 7.94 -2.05 -19.31
N CYS A 292 7.10 -1.06 -18.96
CA CYS A 292 7.41 0.36 -19.18
C CYS A 292 8.32 0.99 -18.11
N ILE A 293 8.56 0.30 -16.98
CA ILE A 293 9.34 0.81 -15.85
C ILE A 293 10.67 0.05 -15.74
N ASP A 294 11.77 0.80 -15.71
CA ASP A 294 13.13 0.26 -15.54
C ASP A 294 13.49 0.05 -14.06
N ARG A 295 13.02 0.95 -13.18
CA ARG A 295 13.32 0.93 -11.75
C ARG A 295 12.12 1.30 -10.88
N PHE A 296 11.95 0.55 -9.80
CA PHE A 296 10.94 0.79 -8.77
C PHE A 296 11.59 1.33 -7.51
N VAL A 297 11.10 2.48 -7.05
CA VAL A 297 11.60 3.15 -5.84
C VAL A 297 10.44 3.33 -4.87
N LEU A 298 10.67 3.01 -3.61
CA LEU A 298 9.70 3.11 -2.54
C LEU A 298 10.05 4.26 -1.60
N ILE A 299 9.08 5.14 -1.35
CA ILE A 299 9.18 6.11 -0.25
C ILE A 299 8.75 5.41 1.05
N ALA A 300 9.71 5.18 1.94
CA ALA A 300 9.49 4.53 3.23
C ALA A 300 9.08 5.52 4.35
N GLY A 301 8.95 6.80 4.02
CA GLY A 301 8.62 7.87 4.97
C GLY A 301 9.82 8.32 5.79
N PHE A 302 9.59 8.64 7.06
CA PHE A 302 10.63 9.06 8.00
C PHE A 302 11.23 7.87 8.77
N SER A 303 12.49 8.02 9.16
CA SER A 303 13.14 7.35 10.28
C SER A 303 12.87 8.06 11.59
N LEU A 304 13.17 7.40 12.71
CA LEU A 304 12.98 7.99 14.02
C LEU A 304 13.74 9.32 14.16
N ALA A 305 14.95 9.40 13.58
CA ALA A 305 15.75 10.63 13.54
C ALA A 305 15.09 11.73 12.69
N GLU A 306 14.50 11.37 11.54
CA GLU A 306 13.78 12.32 10.68
C GLU A 306 12.46 12.78 11.32
N VAL A 307 11.76 11.92 12.06
CA VAL A 307 10.61 12.34 12.89
C VAL A 307 11.06 13.38 13.92
N GLN A 308 12.18 13.15 14.61
CA GLN A 308 12.69 14.12 15.58
C GLN A 308 13.12 15.44 14.91
N ASP A 309 13.82 15.38 13.76
CA ASP A 309 14.19 16.57 12.97
C ASP A 309 12.95 17.36 12.53
N PHE A 310 11.89 16.67 12.13
CA PHE A 310 10.61 17.29 11.80
C PHE A 310 10.03 18.09 12.97
N PHE A 311 10.06 17.53 14.19
CA PHE A 311 9.57 18.23 15.38
C PHE A 311 10.38 19.50 15.66
N PHE A 312 11.71 19.43 15.55
CA PHE A 312 12.57 20.61 15.72
C PHE A 312 12.23 21.72 14.72
N ARG A 313 12.08 21.37 13.43
CA ARG A 313 11.74 22.33 12.38
C ARG A 313 10.33 22.88 12.50
N TYR A 314 9.38 22.06 12.95
CA TYR A 314 7.99 22.47 13.12
C TYR A 314 7.81 23.43 14.28
N PHE A 315 8.34 23.11 15.46
CA PHE A 315 8.17 23.93 16.66
C PHE A 315 9.13 25.11 16.75
N GLN A 316 10.28 25.05 16.06
CA GLN A 316 11.33 26.08 16.08
C GLN A 316 11.85 26.44 17.49
N ASP A 317 11.57 25.60 18.49
CA ASP A 317 12.05 25.66 19.87
C ASP A 317 12.49 24.25 20.28
N ASN A 318 13.79 24.08 20.50
CA ASN A 318 14.37 22.77 20.81
C ASN A 318 13.79 22.15 22.08
N THR A 319 13.55 22.95 23.13
CA THR A 319 13.04 22.45 24.41
C THR A 319 11.57 22.07 24.34
N LEU A 320 10.78 22.78 23.52
CA LEU A 320 9.40 22.42 23.26
C LEU A 320 9.33 21.18 22.36
N ALA A 321 10.12 21.14 21.29
CA ALA A 321 10.19 20.03 20.34
C ALA A 321 10.55 18.72 21.05
N ASP A 322 11.60 18.71 21.89
CA ASP A 322 12.02 17.51 22.63
C ASP A 322 10.94 17.02 23.59
N ARG A 323 10.25 17.93 24.29
CA ARG A 323 9.13 17.56 25.17
C ARG A 323 7.98 16.96 24.37
N MET A 324 7.59 17.57 23.24
CA MET A 324 6.51 17.09 22.40
C MET A 324 6.85 15.74 21.75
N PHE A 325 8.09 15.58 21.29
CA PHE A 325 8.59 14.31 20.76
C PHE A 325 8.61 13.20 21.81
N SER A 326 8.95 13.53 23.07
CA SER A 326 8.90 12.57 24.18
C SER A 326 7.47 12.08 24.46
N VAL A 327 6.47 12.96 24.37
CA VAL A 327 5.05 12.59 24.50
C VAL A 327 4.64 11.61 23.40
N VAL A 328 5.05 11.87 22.15
CA VAL A 328 4.74 11.00 21.00
C VAL A 328 5.49 9.67 21.09
N SER A 329 6.74 9.69 21.50
CA SER A 329 7.55 8.47 21.66
C SER A 329 6.99 7.53 22.73
N ALA A 330 6.28 8.06 23.73
CA ALA A 330 5.60 7.27 24.75
C ALA A 330 4.23 6.72 24.29
N ASN A 331 3.70 7.17 23.13
CA ASN A 331 2.45 6.67 22.56
C ASN A 331 2.73 5.95 21.24
N GLU A 332 2.69 4.62 21.29
CA GLU A 332 3.02 3.76 20.15
C GLU A 332 2.20 4.05 18.88
N LEU A 333 0.90 4.33 19.01
CA LEU A 333 0.04 4.67 17.87
C LEU A 333 0.51 5.96 17.21
N MET A 334 0.73 7.01 18.00
CA MET A 334 1.20 8.28 17.47
C MET A 334 2.57 8.15 16.80
N LEU A 335 3.52 7.47 17.45
CA LEU A 335 4.86 7.28 16.92
C LEU A 335 4.83 6.51 15.59
N THR A 336 4.05 5.44 15.53
CA THR A 336 3.91 4.60 14.32
C THR A 336 3.35 5.42 13.16
N LEU A 337 2.35 6.27 13.41
CA LEU A 337 1.78 7.14 12.38
C LEU A 337 2.76 8.23 11.96
N CYS A 338 3.57 8.81 12.88
CA CYS A 338 4.52 9.88 12.57
C CYS A 338 5.63 9.48 11.58
N TYR A 339 5.84 8.19 11.33
CA TYR A 339 6.70 7.77 10.21
C TYR A 339 6.16 8.19 8.84
N ILE A 340 4.86 8.51 8.73
CA ILE A 340 4.29 9.17 7.55
C ILE A 340 4.31 10.69 7.79
N PRO A 341 4.96 11.49 6.92
CA PRO A 341 5.06 12.94 7.08
C PRO A 341 3.71 13.66 7.31
N ALA A 342 2.66 13.28 6.57
CA ALA A 342 1.32 13.85 6.77
C ALA A 342 0.79 13.66 8.20
N PHE A 343 0.97 12.46 8.75
CA PHE A 343 0.55 12.16 10.12
C PHE A 343 1.46 12.82 11.16
N CYS A 344 2.76 12.90 10.89
CA CYS A 344 3.70 13.66 11.72
C CYS A 344 3.25 15.12 11.86
N TYR A 345 2.81 15.73 10.75
CA TYR A 345 2.23 17.07 10.74
C TYR A 345 0.93 17.16 11.55
N ILE A 346 -0.01 16.23 11.35
CA ILE A 346 -1.28 16.14 12.10
C ILE A 346 -1.01 16.10 13.61
N VAL A 347 -0.11 15.22 14.06
CA VAL A 347 0.26 15.07 15.47
C VAL A 347 0.89 16.35 16.01
N CYS A 348 1.80 16.99 15.27
CA CYS A 348 2.38 18.27 15.66
C CYS A 348 1.30 19.36 15.82
N CYS A 349 0.31 19.41 14.94
CA CYS A 349 -0.81 20.35 15.04
C CYS A 349 -1.64 20.12 16.31
N ILE A 350 -1.94 18.86 16.64
CA ILE A 350 -2.66 18.51 17.88
C ILE A 350 -1.86 18.96 19.11
N LEU A 351 -0.56 18.68 19.12
CA LEU A 351 0.33 19.00 20.24
C LEU A 351 0.55 20.50 20.42
N LYS A 352 0.56 21.27 19.32
CA LYS A 352 0.66 22.74 19.37
C LYS A 352 -0.53 23.37 20.11
N GLU A 353 -1.73 22.82 19.92
CA GLU A 353 -2.97 23.29 20.54
C GLU A 353 -3.30 22.56 21.87
N SER A 354 -2.44 21.64 22.33
CA SER A 354 -2.80 20.70 23.41
C SER A 354 -2.85 21.29 24.82
N LYS A 355 -2.32 22.50 25.05
CA LYS A 355 -2.39 23.18 26.36
C LYS A 355 -3.83 23.33 26.89
N ASP A 356 -4.82 23.37 26.00
CA ASP A 356 -6.25 23.53 26.30
C ASP A 356 -7.12 22.36 25.80
N LEU A 357 -6.53 21.24 25.35
CA LEU A 357 -7.31 20.07 24.90
C LEU A 357 -7.70 19.22 26.12
N CYS A 358 -8.97 19.28 26.51
CA CYS A 358 -9.56 18.50 27.60
C CYS A 358 -9.87 17.04 27.16
N GLY A 359 -8.87 16.37 26.57
CA GLY A 359 -8.92 14.99 26.10
C GLY A 359 -7.66 14.24 26.55
N GLY A 360 -7.82 13.00 27.01
CA GLY A 360 -6.68 12.14 27.33
C GLY A 360 -5.83 11.85 26.08
N SER A 361 -4.67 11.20 26.28
CA SER A 361 -3.83 10.75 25.17
C SER A 361 -4.65 9.86 24.20
N PRO A 362 -4.60 10.11 22.88
CA PRO A 362 -5.26 9.29 21.88
C PRO A 362 -4.94 7.81 22.01
N LYS A 363 -5.98 6.99 22.00
CA LYS A 363 -5.89 5.52 22.05
C LYS A 363 -6.17 4.89 20.68
N THR A 364 -6.97 5.57 19.86
CA THR A 364 -7.44 5.06 18.58
C THR A 364 -7.13 6.05 17.45
N MET A 365 -7.24 5.60 16.20
CA MET A 365 -6.96 6.48 15.07
C MET A 365 -7.99 7.61 15.03
N THR A 366 -9.26 7.30 15.30
CA THR A 366 -10.33 8.30 15.30
C THR A 366 -10.11 9.40 16.35
N ASP A 367 -9.53 9.08 17.51
CA ASP A 367 -9.17 10.09 18.51
C ASP A 367 -8.23 11.15 17.94
N ILE A 368 -7.22 10.72 17.17
CA ILE A 368 -6.25 11.63 16.55
C ILE A 368 -6.97 12.55 15.57
N TYR A 369 -7.87 12.03 14.72
CA TYR A 369 -8.59 12.86 13.74
C TYR A 369 -9.62 13.78 14.39
N VAL A 370 -10.32 13.33 15.44
CA VAL A 370 -11.24 14.16 16.21
C VAL A 370 -10.49 15.29 16.91
N GLN A 371 -9.33 15.00 17.52
CA GLN A 371 -8.48 16.02 18.14
C GLN A 371 -7.89 16.96 17.09
N TYR A 372 -7.49 16.46 15.92
CA TYR A 372 -6.99 17.25 14.80
C TYR A 372 -8.04 18.23 14.28
N LEU A 373 -9.28 17.76 14.08
CA LEU A 373 -10.41 18.61 13.70
C LEU A 373 -10.57 19.76 14.70
N VAL A 374 -10.59 19.48 16.00
CA VAL A 374 -10.74 20.50 17.03
C VAL A 374 -9.55 21.46 17.06
N ALA A 375 -8.31 20.97 16.93
CA ALA A 375 -7.10 21.80 16.86
C ALA A 375 -7.13 22.75 15.66
N LEU A 376 -7.52 22.27 14.48
CA LEU A 376 -7.68 23.09 13.29
C LEU A 376 -8.77 24.16 13.48
N LEU A 377 -9.96 23.77 13.95
CA LEU A 377 -11.04 24.73 14.17
C LEU A 377 -10.61 25.82 15.17
N ARG A 378 -9.92 25.47 16.25
CA ARG A 378 -9.42 26.44 17.24
C ARG A 378 -8.39 27.38 16.64
N SER A 379 -7.35 26.87 15.99
CA SER A 379 -6.31 27.71 15.40
C SER A 379 -6.86 28.70 14.37
N HIS A 380 -7.91 28.34 13.62
CA HIS A 380 -8.56 29.21 12.64
C HIS A 380 -9.68 30.10 13.20
N THR A 381 -10.16 29.86 14.43
CA THR A 381 -11.23 30.66 15.08
C THR A 381 -10.74 31.51 16.26
N GLN A 382 -9.60 31.21 16.88
CA GLN A 382 -9.06 31.91 18.07
C GLN A 382 -8.90 33.42 17.88
N ALA A 383 -8.59 33.91 16.66
CA ALA A 383 -8.55 35.34 16.35
C ALA A 383 -9.92 36.07 16.52
N ARG A 384 -11.03 35.33 16.67
CA ARG A 384 -12.40 35.85 16.85
C ARG A 384 -12.98 35.59 18.25
N VAL A 385 -12.37 34.72 19.05
CA VAL A 385 -12.95 34.26 20.33
C VAL A 385 -12.51 35.11 21.53
N GLU A 386 -11.37 35.81 21.44
CA GLU A 386 -10.91 36.72 22.52
C GLU A 386 -11.87 37.91 22.77
N THR A 387 -12.88 38.14 21.91
CA THR A 387 -13.82 39.27 22.00
C THR A 387 -15.30 38.90 22.24
N CYS A 388 -15.68 37.62 22.39
CA CYS A 388 -17.11 37.24 22.41
C CYS A 388 -17.68 36.83 23.78
N LEU A 389 -18.86 37.41 24.11
CA LEU A 389 -19.72 37.06 25.26
C LEU A 389 -20.38 35.67 25.09
N GLN A 390 -20.91 35.09 26.19
CA GLN A 390 -21.44 33.71 26.23
C GLN A 390 -22.53 33.40 25.17
N ASP A 391 -23.40 34.35 24.84
CA ASP A 391 -24.47 34.15 23.83
C ASP A 391 -23.95 34.09 22.38
N GLN A 392 -22.80 34.70 22.08
CA GLN A 392 -22.17 34.65 20.75
C GLN A 392 -21.42 33.33 20.51
N LYS A 393 -21.07 32.59 21.57
CA LYS A 393 -20.40 31.28 21.46
C LYS A 393 -21.32 30.21 20.87
N ALA A 394 -22.60 30.21 21.23
CA ALA A 394 -23.57 29.25 20.69
C ALA A 394 -23.78 29.44 19.18
N GLY A 395 -23.90 30.68 18.72
CA GLY A 395 -23.99 31.00 17.29
C GLY A 395 -22.73 30.64 16.49
N ALA A 396 -21.55 30.84 17.06
CA ALA A 396 -20.28 30.44 16.44
C ALA A 396 -20.14 28.92 16.33
N ILE A 397 -20.52 28.17 17.37
CA ILE A 397 -20.52 26.70 17.35
C ILE A 397 -21.48 26.16 16.30
N GLN A 398 -22.65 26.77 16.12
CA GLN A 398 -23.61 26.36 15.10
C GLN A 398 -23.09 26.59 13.66
N GLN A 399 -22.33 27.67 13.43
CA GLN A 399 -21.69 27.93 12.13
C GLN A 399 -20.55 26.93 11.85
N LEU A 400 -19.81 26.54 12.89
CA LEU A 400 -18.77 25.52 12.80
C LEU A 400 -19.36 24.16 12.44
N SER A 401 -20.41 23.73 13.14
CA SER A 401 -21.08 22.45 12.86
C SER A 401 -21.64 22.40 11.43
N ASP A 402 -22.31 23.47 10.97
CA ASP A 402 -22.83 23.57 9.61
C ASP A 402 -21.72 23.42 8.55
N THR A 403 -20.58 24.12 8.75
CA THR A 403 -19.44 24.03 7.83
C THR A 403 -18.87 22.61 7.80
N VAL A 404 -18.67 21.99 8.96
CA VAL A 404 -18.12 20.62 9.05
C VAL A 404 -19.08 19.61 8.40
N LEU A 405 -20.39 19.78 8.55
CA LEU A 405 -21.38 18.91 7.92
C LEU A 405 -21.42 19.08 6.39
N LYS A 406 -21.27 20.31 5.88
CA LYS A 406 -21.15 20.55 4.43
C LYS A 406 -19.89 19.92 3.84
N LEU A 407 -18.74 20.06 4.52
CA LEU A 407 -17.50 19.37 4.15
C LEU A 407 -17.67 17.85 4.18
N GLY A 408 -18.36 17.33 5.20
CA GLY A 408 -18.67 15.92 5.32
C GLY A 408 -19.58 15.39 4.21
N ARG A 409 -20.58 16.17 3.79
CA ARG A 409 -21.44 15.83 2.64
C ARG A 409 -20.63 15.72 1.35
N LEU A 410 -19.79 16.73 1.09
CA LEU A 410 -18.88 16.75 -0.07
C LEU A 410 -17.96 15.53 -0.05
N ALA A 411 -17.36 15.23 1.10
CA ALA A 411 -16.48 14.08 1.26
C ALA A 411 -17.19 12.75 1.03
N PHE A 412 -18.38 12.58 1.60
CA PHE A 412 -19.16 11.34 1.52
C PHE A 412 -19.59 11.02 0.08
N LYS A 413 -20.15 11.99 -0.65
CA LYS A 413 -20.54 11.82 -2.05
C LYS A 413 -19.34 11.39 -2.91
N ASN A 414 -18.25 12.15 -2.84
CA ASN A 414 -17.07 11.91 -3.65
C ASN A 414 -16.33 10.62 -3.27
N LEU A 415 -16.36 10.21 -1.99
CA LEU A 415 -15.78 8.93 -1.56
C LEU A 415 -16.49 7.75 -2.24
N LEU A 416 -17.84 7.77 -2.30
CA LEU A 416 -18.64 6.74 -2.95
C LEU A 416 -18.48 6.73 -4.48
N GLU A 417 -18.23 7.89 -5.08
CA GLU A 417 -17.94 8.03 -6.52
C GLU A 417 -16.46 7.74 -6.87
N HIS A 418 -15.63 7.39 -5.88
CA HIS A 418 -14.18 7.22 -6.00
C HIS A 418 -13.45 8.46 -6.56
N GLN A 419 -13.97 9.65 -6.28
CA GLN A 419 -13.39 10.93 -6.69
C GLN A 419 -12.64 11.59 -5.53
N THR A 420 -11.47 12.17 -5.83
CA THR A 420 -10.63 12.91 -4.88
C THR A 420 -10.48 14.39 -5.25
N LEU A 421 -10.95 14.77 -6.44
CA LEU A 421 -10.91 16.11 -6.99
C LEU A 421 -12.35 16.58 -7.21
N PHE A 422 -12.62 17.84 -6.91
CA PHE A 422 -13.92 18.47 -7.06
C PHE A 422 -13.76 19.92 -7.52
N TYR A 423 -14.74 20.45 -8.22
CA TYR A 423 -14.61 21.68 -9.01
C TYR A 423 -15.50 22.79 -8.43
N SER A 424 -15.12 24.05 -8.67
CA SER A 424 -15.98 25.19 -8.28
C SER A 424 -17.38 25.15 -8.90
N SER A 425 -17.56 24.45 -10.02
CA SER A 425 -18.88 24.21 -10.62
C SER A 425 -19.77 23.27 -9.81
N ASP A 426 -19.19 22.46 -8.91
CA ASP A 426 -19.94 21.48 -8.14
C ASP A 426 -20.83 22.15 -7.10
N GLN A 427 -22.10 21.73 -7.05
CA GLN A 427 -23.10 22.34 -6.18
C GLN A 427 -22.70 22.28 -4.69
N GLU A 428 -22.06 21.19 -4.27
CA GLU A 428 -21.58 21.02 -2.90
C GLU A 428 -20.41 21.96 -2.56
N VAL A 429 -19.58 22.32 -3.54
CA VAL A 429 -18.49 23.29 -3.38
C VAL A 429 -19.02 24.72 -3.33
N ALA A 430 -19.98 25.05 -4.20
CA ALA A 430 -20.67 26.34 -4.15
C ALA A 430 -21.37 26.58 -2.79
N ALA A 431 -21.90 25.52 -2.16
CA ALA A 431 -22.52 25.60 -0.83
C ALA A 431 -21.53 25.94 0.32
N LEU A 432 -20.23 25.84 0.07
CA LEU A 432 -19.15 26.16 1.00
C LEU A 432 -18.63 27.60 0.83
N GLU A 433 -19.10 28.33 -0.18
CA GLU A 433 -18.68 29.71 -0.42
C GLU A 433 -18.92 30.63 0.79
N GLY A 434 -17.94 31.50 1.07
CA GLY A 434 -17.98 32.44 2.19
C GLY A 434 -17.52 31.90 3.55
N SER A 435 -17.24 30.59 3.67
CA SER A 435 -16.66 30.02 4.89
C SER A 435 -15.13 30.06 4.86
N SER A 436 -14.52 30.83 5.77
CA SER A 436 -13.06 30.94 5.89
C SER A 436 -12.37 29.64 6.30
N LEU A 437 -13.13 28.68 6.84
CA LEU A 437 -12.62 27.39 7.33
C LEU A 437 -12.39 26.38 6.22
N VAL A 438 -12.98 26.58 5.04
CA VAL A 438 -12.82 25.67 3.89
C VAL A 438 -11.34 25.55 3.52
N SER A 439 -10.63 26.67 3.53
CA SER A 439 -9.18 26.73 3.28
C SER A 439 -8.31 26.00 4.31
N ALA A 440 -8.86 25.59 5.46
CA ALA A 440 -8.14 24.83 6.48
C ALA A 440 -8.18 23.31 6.22
N PHE A 441 -9.10 22.83 5.39
CA PHE A 441 -9.32 21.40 5.15
C PHE A 441 -9.20 21.01 3.67
N LEU A 442 -9.42 21.96 2.77
CA LEU A 442 -9.37 21.76 1.33
C LEU A 442 -8.19 22.52 0.74
N ASP A 443 -7.36 21.80 0.00
CA ASP A 443 -6.36 22.38 -0.86
C ASP A 443 -7.05 22.93 -2.11
N LYS A 444 -6.75 24.19 -2.44
CA LYS A 444 -7.27 24.87 -3.62
C LYS A 444 -6.15 25.06 -4.64
N THR A 445 -6.34 24.50 -5.82
CA THR A 445 -5.47 24.67 -6.98
C THR A 445 -6.20 25.43 -8.08
N ILE A 446 -5.53 26.40 -8.69
CA ILE A 446 -6.10 27.17 -9.81
C ILE A 446 -5.67 26.50 -11.11
N ALA A 447 -6.67 26.06 -11.87
CA ALA A 447 -6.55 25.60 -13.24
C ALA A 447 -6.63 26.80 -14.19
N GLU A 448 -5.56 27.09 -14.92
CA GLU A 448 -5.56 28.14 -15.94
C GLU A 448 -5.56 27.52 -17.35
N GLU A 449 -6.66 27.68 -18.08
CA GLU A 449 -6.73 27.46 -19.52
C GLU A 449 -6.74 28.80 -20.30
N PRO A 450 -6.37 28.82 -21.59
CA PRO A 450 -6.51 30.01 -22.42
C PRO A 450 -7.98 30.45 -22.54
N GLY A 451 -8.40 31.40 -21.70
CA GLY A 451 -9.75 31.98 -21.70
C GLY A 451 -10.69 31.48 -20.61
N PHE A 452 -10.26 30.55 -19.76
CA PHE A 452 -11.05 30.02 -18.64
C PHE A 452 -10.15 29.71 -17.45
N THR A 453 -10.55 30.13 -16.26
CA THR A 453 -9.87 29.81 -15.00
C THR A 453 -10.85 29.10 -14.09
N GLU A 454 -10.52 27.89 -13.67
CA GLU A 454 -11.35 27.09 -12.78
C GLU A 454 -10.62 26.80 -11.47
N GLU A 455 -11.37 26.72 -10.38
CA GLU A 455 -10.81 26.38 -9.07
C GLU A 455 -11.09 24.90 -8.80
N VAL A 456 -10.02 24.13 -8.70
CA VAL A 456 -10.07 22.70 -8.34
C VAL A 456 -9.71 22.57 -6.88
N TYR A 457 -10.49 21.79 -6.16
CA TYR A 457 -10.32 21.55 -4.75
C TYR A 457 -10.10 20.06 -4.49
N SER A 458 -9.37 19.77 -3.42
CA SER A 458 -9.12 18.40 -2.96
C SER A 458 -8.95 18.39 -1.44
N PHE A 459 -9.29 17.28 -0.79
CA PHE A 459 -8.82 17.10 0.59
C PHE A 459 -7.31 16.90 0.58
N ALA A 460 -6.64 17.51 1.56
CA ALA A 460 -5.21 17.34 1.83
C ALA A 460 -4.73 15.88 1.82
N HIS A 461 -5.62 14.95 2.20
CA HIS A 461 -5.34 13.53 2.23
C HIS A 461 -6.63 12.69 2.13
N LEU A 462 -6.61 11.54 1.46
CA LEU A 462 -7.79 10.65 1.33
C LEU A 462 -8.38 10.25 2.69
N THR A 463 -7.54 9.99 3.68
CA THR A 463 -8.02 9.64 5.03
C THR A 463 -8.81 10.78 5.68
N ILE A 464 -8.51 12.04 5.34
CA ILE A 464 -9.26 13.21 5.83
C ILE A 464 -10.63 13.21 5.16
N GLN A 465 -10.70 12.94 3.86
CA GLN A 465 -11.97 12.74 3.15
C GLN A 465 -12.79 11.59 3.79
N GLU A 466 -12.20 10.42 4.03
CA GLU A 466 -12.88 9.30 4.71
C GLU A 466 -13.37 9.66 6.11
N PHE A 467 -12.58 10.42 6.88
CA PHE A 467 -12.97 10.89 8.20
C PHE A 467 -14.18 11.84 8.13
N PHE A 468 -14.15 12.85 7.25
CA PHE A 468 -15.27 13.78 7.06
C PHE A 468 -16.53 13.07 6.54
N ALA A 469 -16.37 12.11 5.63
CA ALA A 469 -17.45 11.26 5.16
C ALA A 469 -18.06 10.46 6.34
N ALA A 470 -17.23 9.91 7.23
CA ALA A 470 -17.68 9.19 8.42
C ALA A 470 -18.39 10.12 9.42
N VAL A 471 -17.94 11.36 9.61
CA VAL A 471 -18.63 12.37 10.43
C VAL A 471 -20.03 12.65 9.88
N TYR A 472 -20.15 12.87 8.57
CA TYR A 472 -21.44 13.09 7.93
C TYR A 472 -22.37 11.90 8.07
N CYS A 473 -21.86 10.69 7.86
CA CYS A 473 -22.61 9.47 8.04
C CYS A 473 -23.05 9.28 9.50
N ALA A 474 -22.20 9.57 10.50
CA ALA A 474 -22.54 9.41 11.91
C ALA A 474 -23.71 10.32 12.36
N VAL A 475 -23.86 11.49 11.74
CA VAL A 475 -24.76 12.56 12.20
C VAL A 475 -26.07 12.61 11.43
N THR A 476 -26.11 12.13 10.19
CA THR A 476 -27.30 12.22 9.33
C THR A 476 -28.10 10.92 9.29
N ASP A 477 -29.32 10.94 8.74
CA ASP A 477 -30.15 9.74 8.54
C ASP A 477 -29.70 8.86 7.37
N HIS A 478 -28.60 9.21 6.69
CA HIS A 478 -28.06 8.37 5.63
C HIS A 478 -27.76 6.97 6.18
N PRO A 479 -28.18 5.91 5.46
CA PRO A 479 -27.93 4.56 5.90
C PRO A 479 -26.42 4.32 5.90
N LEU A 480 -25.95 3.48 6.83
CA LEU A 480 -24.56 3.04 6.86
C LEU A 480 -24.23 2.43 5.48
N PRO A 481 -23.09 2.75 4.83
CA PRO A 481 -22.79 2.31 3.45
C PRO A 481 -22.98 0.80 3.17
N ASP A 482 -22.86 -0.07 4.17
CA ASP A 482 -23.22 -1.49 4.05
C ASP A 482 -24.69 -1.75 3.67
N ALA A 483 -25.58 -0.77 3.83
CA ALA A 483 -26.97 -0.84 3.39
C ALA A 483 -27.14 -0.60 1.89
N LEU A 484 -26.13 -0.03 1.21
CA LEU A 484 -26.12 0.16 -0.25
C LEU A 484 -25.57 -1.09 -0.98
N GLU A 485 -24.79 -1.93 -0.30
CA GLU A 485 -24.33 -3.23 -0.82
C GLU A 485 -25.31 -4.39 -0.54
N ARG A 486 -26.36 -4.18 0.28
CA ARG A 486 -27.32 -5.24 0.70
C ARG A 486 -28.51 -5.47 -0.24
N THR A 487 -28.34 -5.26 -1.54
CA THR A 487 -29.25 -5.82 -2.54
C THR A 487 -28.60 -6.98 -3.29
N SER A 488 -28.18 -8.04 -2.59
CA SER A 488 -28.62 -9.43 -2.80
C SER A 488 -27.71 -10.47 -2.11
N CYS A 489 -28.33 -11.40 -1.37
CA CYS A 489 -27.80 -12.69 -0.91
C CYS A 489 -26.67 -12.76 0.15
N PRO A 490 -26.74 -13.74 1.09
CA PRO A 490 -25.66 -14.05 2.03
C PRO A 490 -24.54 -14.80 1.30
N GLY A 491 -23.49 -14.08 0.92
CA GLY A 491 -22.35 -14.59 0.16
C GLY A 491 -21.45 -13.50 -0.42
N ASP A 492 -21.97 -12.26 -0.55
CA ASP A 492 -21.21 -11.10 -1.01
C ASP A 492 -20.23 -10.59 0.06
N VAL A 493 -19.01 -11.10 0.04
CA VAL A 493 -17.85 -10.49 0.71
C VAL A 493 -16.91 -9.98 -0.38
N SER A 494 -17.33 -8.90 -1.05
CA SER A 494 -16.48 -8.11 -1.94
C SER A 494 -15.47 -7.33 -1.09
N ASN A 495 -14.34 -7.96 -0.80
CA ASN A 495 -13.35 -7.56 0.19
C ASN A 495 -12.28 -6.60 -0.38
N SER A 496 -12.66 -5.51 -1.02
CA SER A 496 -11.66 -4.57 -1.58
C SER A 496 -10.99 -3.68 -0.51
N GLY A 497 -11.37 -3.82 0.77
CA GLY A 497 -10.81 -3.11 1.93
C GLY A 497 -10.88 -1.57 1.85
N HIS A 498 -11.54 -1.03 0.82
CA HIS A 498 -11.48 0.37 0.45
C HIS A 498 -12.25 1.28 1.41
N LEU A 499 -13.24 0.75 2.14
CA LEU A 499 -13.99 1.45 3.19
C LEU A 499 -13.62 0.98 4.61
N ASP A 500 -12.53 0.22 4.77
CA ASP A 500 -12.08 -0.23 6.09
C ASP A 500 -11.82 0.96 7.02
N LEU A 501 -11.11 1.96 6.52
CA LEU A 501 -10.74 3.11 7.32
C LEU A 501 -11.94 4.04 7.57
N PHE A 502 -12.78 4.28 6.56
CA PHE A 502 -14.10 4.89 6.75
C PHE A 502 -14.91 4.21 7.87
N SER A 503 -14.99 2.87 7.87
CA SER A 503 -15.75 2.09 8.85
C SER A 503 -15.19 2.23 10.26
N ARG A 504 -13.86 2.25 10.40
CA ARG A 504 -13.16 2.50 11.67
C ARG A 504 -13.46 3.90 12.20
N PHE A 505 -13.37 4.93 11.34
CA PHE A 505 -13.72 6.30 11.73
C PHE A 505 -15.17 6.40 12.17
N LEU A 506 -16.09 5.80 11.41
CA LEU A 506 -17.50 5.81 11.74
C LEU A 506 -17.76 5.17 13.11
N SER A 507 -17.14 4.01 13.38
CA SER A 507 -17.19 3.38 14.70
C SER A 507 -16.65 4.32 15.78
N GLY A 508 -15.45 4.85 15.60
CA GLY A 508 -14.80 5.70 16.59
C GLY A 508 -15.57 7.00 16.86
N ILE A 509 -16.22 7.58 15.85
CA ILE A 509 -17.06 8.79 15.99
C ILE A 509 -18.32 8.47 16.80
N LEU A 510 -18.92 7.31 16.57
CA LEU A 510 -20.10 6.83 17.29
C LEU A 510 -19.79 6.31 18.72
N SER A 511 -18.51 6.26 19.11
CA SER A 511 -18.13 5.95 20.50
C SER A 511 -18.60 7.05 21.46
N GLU A 512 -18.95 6.67 22.70
CA GLU A 512 -19.45 7.62 23.71
C GLU A 512 -18.48 8.78 23.93
N ARG A 513 -17.17 8.48 24.03
CA ARG A 513 -16.12 9.47 24.27
C ARG A 513 -16.02 10.49 23.14
N ASN A 514 -15.96 10.05 21.89
CA ASN A 514 -15.78 10.97 20.76
C ASN A 514 -17.09 11.68 20.40
N ALA A 515 -18.24 11.02 20.48
CA ALA A 515 -19.54 11.67 20.31
C ALA A 515 -19.75 12.79 21.33
N SER A 516 -19.44 12.53 22.61
CA SER A 516 -19.49 13.55 23.68
C SER A 516 -18.50 14.69 23.44
N PHE A 517 -17.27 14.38 23.01
CA PHE A 517 -16.25 15.37 22.73
C PHE A 517 -16.60 16.26 21.54
N LEU A 518 -17.07 15.69 20.43
CA LEU A 518 -17.52 16.40 19.23
C LEU A 518 -18.73 17.29 19.51
N SER A 519 -19.70 16.81 20.30
CA SER A 519 -20.85 17.61 20.73
C SER A 519 -20.41 18.84 21.53
N ARG A 520 -19.50 18.64 22.50
CA ARG A 520 -19.00 19.72 23.36
C ARG A 520 -18.11 20.74 22.63
N GLN A 521 -17.29 20.31 21.68
CA GLN A 521 -16.28 21.16 21.04
C GLN A 521 -16.72 21.76 19.70
N VAL A 522 -17.56 21.04 18.93
CA VAL A 522 -17.93 21.40 17.56
C VAL A 522 -19.45 21.53 17.40
N GLY A 523 -20.25 21.14 18.39
CA GLY A 523 -21.72 21.15 18.29
C GLY A 523 -22.29 20.03 17.41
N ILE A 524 -21.49 18.99 17.14
CA ILE A 524 -21.88 17.84 16.34
C ILE A 524 -22.49 16.78 17.25
N CYS A 525 -23.77 16.48 17.08
CA CYS A 525 -24.51 15.52 17.90
C CYS A 525 -24.87 14.28 17.09
N CYS A 526 -24.43 13.10 17.54
CA CYS A 526 -24.86 11.83 16.95
C CYS A 526 -26.22 11.44 17.53
N HIS A 527 -27.13 10.93 16.69
CA HIS A 527 -28.43 10.45 17.12
C HIS A 527 -28.27 9.18 18.00
N LYS A 528 -28.91 9.17 19.18
CA LYS A 528 -28.79 8.05 20.13
C LYS A 528 -29.29 6.74 19.54
N GLU A 529 -30.37 6.79 18.77
CA GLU A 529 -30.94 5.64 18.06
C GLU A 529 -29.92 5.04 17.10
N LYS A 530 -29.18 5.90 16.37
CA LYS A 530 -28.15 5.48 15.41
C LYS A 530 -26.93 4.87 16.10
N VAL A 531 -26.47 5.47 17.20
CA VAL A 531 -25.39 4.91 18.03
C VAL A 531 -25.78 3.52 18.53
N ASN A 532 -26.97 3.36 19.09
CA ASN A 532 -27.46 2.07 19.58
C ASN A 532 -27.60 1.04 18.45
N ALA A 533 -28.19 1.43 17.31
CA ALA A 533 -28.33 0.54 16.15
C ALA A 533 -26.97 0.09 15.60
N TYR A 534 -25.96 0.97 15.60
CA TYR A 534 -24.59 0.63 15.19
C TYR A 534 -23.93 -0.35 16.18
N ARG A 535 -24.10 -0.13 17.49
CA ARG A 535 -23.59 -1.03 18.53
C ARG A 535 -24.19 -2.43 18.45
N GLU A 536 -25.50 -2.53 18.23
CA GLU A 536 -26.17 -3.82 17.99
C GLU A 536 -25.67 -4.48 16.70
N LYS A 537 -25.42 -3.68 15.66
CA LYS A 537 -24.88 -4.15 14.39
C LYS A 537 -23.49 -4.78 14.56
N ILE A 538 -22.55 -4.09 15.20
CA ILE A 538 -21.18 -4.60 15.35
C ILE A 538 -21.14 -5.87 16.20
N ILE A 539 -21.95 -5.96 17.28
CA ILE A 539 -22.07 -7.17 18.10
C ILE A 539 -22.57 -8.34 17.26
N ARG A 540 -23.64 -8.13 16.49
CA ARG A 540 -24.23 -9.16 15.62
C ARG A 540 -23.26 -9.63 14.55
N GLU A 541 -22.57 -8.73 13.89
CA GLU A 541 -21.62 -9.06 12.81
C GLU A 541 -20.40 -9.80 13.34
N LEU A 542 -19.81 -9.34 14.45
CA LEU A 542 -18.73 -10.06 15.13
C LEU A 542 -19.13 -11.47 15.54
N ARG A 543 -20.36 -11.65 16.07
CA ARG A 543 -20.88 -12.97 16.44
C ARG A 543 -20.95 -13.89 15.22
N VAL A 544 -21.49 -13.41 14.11
CA VAL A 544 -21.58 -14.19 12.85
C VAL A 544 -20.18 -14.55 12.34
N LEU A 545 -19.24 -13.61 12.33
CA LEU A 545 -17.87 -13.85 11.85
C LEU A 545 -17.12 -14.86 12.74
N CYS A 546 -17.30 -14.79 14.06
CA CYS A 546 -16.75 -15.78 14.99
C CYS A 546 -17.32 -17.18 14.74
N GLU A 547 -18.64 -17.27 14.51
CA GLU A 547 -19.32 -18.55 14.28
C GLU A 547 -19.00 -19.16 12.91
N SER A 548 -18.78 -18.33 11.88
CA SER A 548 -18.42 -18.80 10.53
C SER A 548 -16.94 -19.07 10.34
N GLY A 549 -16.06 -18.42 11.11
CA GLY A 549 -14.61 -18.46 10.89
C GLY A 549 -14.14 -17.61 9.70
N ALA A 550 -14.99 -16.71 9.21
CA ALA A 550 -14.63 -15.74 8.18
C ALA A 550 -13.62 -14.71 8.71
N HIS A 551 -12.91 -14.05 7.79
CA HIS A 551 -11.93 -13.03 8.11
C HIS A 551 -12.55 -11.86 8.90
N ILE A 552 -12.02 -11.58 10.10
CA ILE A 552 -12.70 -10.70 11.09
C ILE A 552 -11.99 -9.37 11.35
N LEU A 553 -10.76 -9.18 10.85
CA LEU A 553 -9.83 -8.16 11.32
C LEU A 553 -10.39 -6.73 11.35
N ASN A 554 -11.08 -6.28 10.29
CA ASN A 554 -11.61 -4.92 10.26
C ASN A 554 -12.70 -4.68 11.34
N HIS A 555 -13.52 -5.69 11.63
CA HIS A 555 -14.54 -5.60 12.68
C HIS A 555 -13.92 -5.53 14.07
N LEU A 556 -12.80 -6.22 14.30
CA LEU A 556 -12.02 -6.10 15.54
C LEU A 556 -11.49 -4.67 15.73
N HIS A 557 -11.04 -4.03 14.64
CA HIS A 557 -10.64 -2.61 14.69
C HIS A 557 -11.82 -1.68 14.93
N CYS A 558 -12.98 -1.90 14.30
CA CYS A 558 -14.19 -1.13 14.60
C CYS A 558 -14.58 -1.26 16.09
N LEU A 559 -14.45 -2.45 16.68
CA LEU A 559 -14.68 -2.67 18.11
C LEU A 559 -13.64 -1.94 18.96
N PHE A 560 -12.37 -2.01 18.57
CA PHE A 560 -11.30 -1.28 19.24
C PHE A 560 -11.53 0.23 19.21
N GLU A 561 -12.03 0.80 18.10
CA GLU A 561 -12.36 2.22 17.98
C GLU A 561 -13.48 2.67 18.95
N GLN A 562 -14.36 1.76 19.40
CA GLN A 562 -15.38 2.07 20.42
C GLN A 562 -14.79 2.26 21.81
N GLN A 563 -13.65 1.62 22.13
CA GLN A 563 -13.04 1.59 23.47
C GLN A 563 -14.04 1.26 24.59
N ASP A 564 -15.04 0.43 24.28
CA ASP A 564 -16.08 0.00 25.20
C ASP A 564 -16.02 -1.52 25.41
N PRO A 565 -15.56 -1.99 26.58
CA PRO A 565 -15.46 -3.41 26.87
C PRO A 565 -16.80 -4.17 26.83
N SER A 566 -17.92 -3.51 27.10
CA SER A 566 -19.25 -4.15 27.14
C SER A 566 -19.62 -4.77 25.78
N LEU A 567 -19.25 -4.09 24.68
CA LEU A 567 -19.51 -4.58 23.34
C LEU A 567 -18.83 -5.92 23.05
N ALA A 568 -17.60 -6.09 23.50
CA ALA A 568 -16.85 -7.35 23.32
C ALA A 568 -17.48 -8.48 24.15
N LEU A 569 -17.90 -8.15 25.38
CA LEU A 569 -18.57 -9.09 26.30
C LEU A 569 -19.92 -9.57 25.77
N ASP A 570 -20.66 -8.72 25.05
CA ASP A 570 -21.98 -9.03 24.49
C ASP A 570 -21.93 -9.87 23.19
N VAL A 571 -20.74 -10.03 22.57
CA VAL A 571 -20.60 -10.84 21.34
C VAL A 571 -20.99 -12.30 21.57
N GLN A 572 -20.58 -12.88 22.71
CA GLN A 572 -20.91 -14.26 23.17
C GLN A 572 -21.21 -15.28 22.06
N PRO A 573 -20.25 -15.59 21.16
CA PRO A 573 -20.49 -16.53 20.08
C PRO A 573 -20.55 -17.96 20.61
N LYS A 574 -21.28 -18.85 19.93
CA LYS A 574 -21.29 -20.28 20.29
C LYS A 574 -19.92 -20.94 20.11
N MET A 575 -19.19 -20.50 19.10
CA MET A 575 -17.82 -20.92 18.80
C MET A 575 -16.98 -19.67 18.55
N LEU A 576 -15.91 -19.51 19.32
CA LEU A 576 -15.01 -18.37 19.17
C LEU A 576 -13.91 -18.74 18.19
N ARG A 577 -14.12 -18.42 16.91
CA ARG A 577 -13.07 -18.48 15.88
C ARG A 577 -12.60 -17.09 15.53
N VAL A 578 -11.29 -16.89 15.50
CA VAL A 578 -10.68 -15.63 15.05
C VAL A 578 -9.76 -15.95 13.90
N ASN A 579 -10.19 -15.57 12.70
CA ASN A 579 -9.43 -15.70 11.48
C ASN A 579 -8.95 -14.33 11.01
N VAL A 580 -7.64 -14.13 11.03
CA VAL A 580 -6.96 -12.93 10.52
C VAL A 580 -5.82 -13.33 9.57
N SER A 581 -5.93 -14.51 8.96
CA SER A 581 -4.88 -15.09 8.12
C SER A 581 -4.63 -14.28 6.86
N ASP A 582 -3.45 -14.48 6.27
CA ASP A 582 -3.00 -13.93 4.98
C ASP A 582 -2.84 -12.41 4.95
N GLU A 583 -3.05 -11.74 6.08
CA GLU A 583 -2.74 -10.34 6.29
C GLU A 583 -1.47 -10.24 7.11
N THR A 584 -0.40 -9.66 6.57
CA THR A 584 0.67 -9.19 7.45
C THR A 584 0.04 -8.23 8.47
N LEU A 585 0.36 -8.38 9.76
CA LEU A 585 -0.28 -7.62 10.84
C LEU A 585 0.70 -6.60 11.45
N SER A 586 0.16 -5.43 11.79
CA SER A 586 0.88 -4.39 12.53
C SER A 586 0.70 -4.62 14.02
N GLN A 587 1.53 -3.94 14.81
CA GLN A 587 1.33 -3.91 16.25
C GLN A 587 -0.06 -3.38 16.62
N MET A 588 -0.62 -2.43 15.84
CA MET A 588 -1.99 -1.97 16.04
C MET A 588 -3.05 -3.04 15.71
N ASP A 589 -2.79 -3.90 14.71
CA ASP A 589 -3.67 -5.04 14.42
C ASP A 589 -3.64 -6.05 15.57
N TYR A 590 -2.46 -6.40 16.07
CA TYR A 590 -2.33 -7.26 17.26
C TYR A 590 -2.98 -6.66 18.49
N ASN A 591 -2.88 -5.33 18.70
CA ASN A 591 -3.54 -4.64 19.80
C ASN A 591 -5.08 -4.76 19.71
N ALA A 592 -5.66 -4.65 18.52
CA ALA A 592 -7.10 -4.85 18.32
C ALA A 592 -7.53 -6.30 18.58
N ILE A 593 -6.75 -7.28 18.09
CA ILE A 593 -6.99 -8.71 18.34
C ILE A 593 -6.90 -9.02 19.83
N LYS A 594 -5.82 -8.57 20.48
CA LYS A 594 -5.55 -8.73 21.91
C LYS A 594 -6.64 -8.07 22.75
N TYR A 595 -7.12 -6.88 22.38
CA TYR A 595 -8.22 -6.21 23.06
C TYR A 595 -9.47 -7.08 23.08
N PHE A 596 -9.89 -7.61 21.93
CA PHE A 596 -11.07 -8.49 21.84
C PHE A 596 -10.87 -9.81 22.59
N LEU A 597 -9.73 -10.47 22.40
CA LEU A 597 -9.46 -11.78 23.01
C LEU A 597 -9.24 -11.72 24.52
N ASN A 598 -8.73 -10.60 25.06
CA ASN A 598 -8.64 -10.41 26.50
C ASN A 598 -10.01 -10.17 27.16
N LEU A 599 -10.97 -9.59 26.43
CA LEU A 599 -12.31 -9.30 26.95
C LEU A 599 -13.28 -10.47 26.78
N THR A 600 -13.05 -11.34 25.82
CA THR A 600 -13.83 -12.57 25.66
C THR A 600 -13.26 -13.64 26.57
N GLU A 601 -14.06 -14.18 27.49
CA GLU A 601 -13.63 -15.27 28.38
C GLU A 601 -13.80 -16.65 27.72
N GLY A 602 -13.08 -17.66 28.23
CA GLY A 602 -13.27 -19.06 27.84
C GLY A 602 -12.38 -19.57 26.72
N LYS A 603 -12.69 -20.78 26.23
CA LYS A 603 -11.91 -21.50 25.22
C LYS A 603 -12.05 -20.85 23.85
N ILE A 604 -10.94 -20.65 23.14
CA ILE A 604 -10.91 -20.20 21.75
C ILE A 604 -10.95 -21.46 20.88
N SER A 605 -12.01 -21.65 20.09
CA SER A 605 -12.15 -22.84 19.23
C SER A 605 -11.07 -22.88 18.15
N GLU A 606 -10.76 -21.71 17.58
CA GLU A 606 -9.78 -21.59 16.51
C GLU A 606 -9.17 -20.19 16.48
N LEU A 607 -7.84 -20.12 16.43
CA LEU A 607 -7.10 -18.89 16.16
C LEU A 607 -6.21 -19.12 14.94
N ASP A 608 -6.50 -18.42 13.86
CA ASP A 608 -5.72 -18.49 12.62
C ASP A 608 -4.91 -17.22 12.40
N LEU A 609 -3.60 -17.38 12.54
CA LEU A 609 -2.56 -16.37 12.37
C LEU A 609 -1.63 -16.74 11.20
N THR A 610 -2.09 -17.58 10.28
CA THR A 610 -1.30 -18.03 9.12
C THR A 610 -0.91 -16.83 8.25
N GLY A 611 0.37 -16.71 7.88
CA GLY A 611 0.85 -15.65 6.97
C GLY A 611 0.76 -14.23 7.56
N THR A 612 0.69 -14.09 8.88
CA THR A 612 0.53 -12.79 9.55
C THR A 612 1.83 -12.02 9.78
N GLY A 613 2.97 -12.66 9.51
CA GLY A 613 4.28 -12.10 9.82
C GLY A 613 4.50 -11.95 11.33
N ILE A 614 3.85 -12.80 12.14
CA ILE A 614 3.94 -12.72 13.60
C ILE A 614 5.38 -12.90 14.08
N SER A 615 5.81 -12.02 14.98
CA SER A 615 7.16 -12.03 15.55
C SER A 615 7.23 -12.82 16.86
N CYS A 616 8.44 -13.19 17.28
CA CYS A 616 8.66 -13.82 18.58
C CYS A 616 8.16 -12.94 19.75
N ASP A 617 8.39 -11.64 19.70
CA ASP A 617 7.95 -10.72 20.77
C ASP A 617 6.43 -10.63 20.83
N THR A 618 5.78 -10.59 19.67
CA THR A 618 4.32 -10.62 19.59
C THR A 618 3.76 -11.94 20.13
N LEU A 619 4.32 -13.10 19.75
CA LEU A 619 3.93 -14.40 20.28
C LEU A 619 4.02 -14.44 21.82
N ARG A 620 5.08 -13.86 22.38
CA ARG A 620 5.29 -13.77 23.83
C ARG A 620 4.25 -12.85 24.50
N ASP A 621 3.92 -11.73 23.88
CA ASP A 621 2.91 -10.77 24.39
C ASP A 621 1.48 -11.34 24.40
N ILE A 622 1.18 -12.29 23.51
CA ILE A 622 -0.13 -12.97 23.45
C ILE A 622 -0.10 -14.41 23.97
N GLN A 623 0.96 -14.83 24.64
CA GLN A 623 1.18 -16.23 25.05
C GLN A 623 0.00 -16.80 25.86
N HIS A 624 -0.57 -16.00 26.76
CA HIS A 624 -1.74 -16.40 27.57
C HIS A 624 -3.02 -16.60 26.73
N ILE A 625 -3.15 -15.89 25.61
CA ILE A 625 -4.24 -16.07 24.65
C ILE A 625 -4.04 -17.37 23.87
N LEU A 626 -2.82 -17.64 23.41
CA LEU A 626 -2.48 -18.87 22.67
C LEU A 626 -2.84 -20.12 23.48
N GLY A 627 -2.56 -20.11 24.79
CA GLY A 627 -2.89 -21.23 25.68
C GLY A 627 -4.39 -21.55 25.83
N ARG A 628 -5.28 -20.63 25.45
CA ARG A 628 -6.74 -20.83 25.45
C ARG A 628 -7.26 -21.50 24.17
N CYS A 629 -6.41 -21.64 23.14
CA CYS A 629 -6.80 -22.15 21.84
C CYS A 629 -6.95 -23.67 21.84
N GLU A 630 -7.90 -24.17 21.07
CA GLU A 630 -8.01 -25.58 20.71
C GLU A 630 -7.30 -25.88 19.39
N SER A 631 -7.55 -25.03 18.40
CA SER A 631 -6.89 -25.07 17.10
C SER A 631 -6.06 -23.81 16.93
N LEU A 632 -4.75 -23.96 16.75
CA LEU A 632 -3.82 -22.86 16.57
C LEU A 632 -3.09 -23.02 15.23
N TRP A 633 -3.22 -22.03 14.35
CA TRP A 633 -2.63 -22.03 13.02
C TRP A 633 -1.62 -20.89 12.89
N LEU A 634 -0.35 -21.24 12.71
CA LEU A 634 0.79 -20.33 12.62
C LEU A 634 1.58 -20.53 11.31
N GLY A 635 0.99 -21.20 10.32
CA GLY A 635 1.64 -21.50 9.05
C GLY A 635 2.08 -20.24 8.28
N GLU A 636 2.96 -20.39 7.30
CA GLU A 636 3.44 -19.30 6.42
C GLU A 636 4.06 -18.09 7.17
N ASN A 637 4.45 -18.28 8.43
CA ASN A 637 5.22 -17.31 9.22
C ASN A 637 6.67 -17.77 9.32
N ASN A 638 7.64 -16.86 9.26
CA ASN A 638 9.04 -17.24 9.47
C ASN A 638 9.33 -17.38 10.97
N LEU A 639 9.27 -18.61 11.48
CA LEU A 639 9.48 -18.93 12.90
C LEU A 639 10.94 -19.35 13.13
N ASP A 640 11.67 -18.57 13.93
CA ASP A 640 12.99 -18.95 14.41
C ASP A 640 12.91 -19.78 15.71
N MET A 641 14.06 -20.23 16.19
CA MET A 641 14.16 -21.04 17.42
C MET A 641 13.55 -20.36 18.64
N GLU A 642 13.66 -19.02 18.76
CA GLU A 642 13.06 -18.28 19.88
C GLU A 642 11.52 -18.31 19.80
N ALA A 643 10.95 -18.08 18.62
CA ALA A 643 9.52 -18.18 18.39
C ALA A 643 9.00 -19.61 18.67
N VAL A 644 9.73 -20.64 18.23
CA VAL A 644 9.41 -22.03 18.52
C VAL A 644 9.48 -22.32 20.01
N GLN A 645 10.43 -21.74 20.75
CA GLN A 645 10.50 -21.90 22.20
C GLN A 645 9.27 -21.32 22.90
N VAL A 646 8.75 -20.18 22.45
CA VAL A 646 7.49 -19.62 22.98
C VAL A 646 6.32 -20.57 22.72
N ILE A 647 6.21 -21.13 21.52
CA ILE A 647 5.17 -22.12 21.17
C ILE A 647 5.31 -23.38 22.05
N ALA A 648 6.53 -23.86 22.24
CA ALA A 648 6.81 -24.98 23.11
C ALA A 648 6.38 -24.70 24.56
N ASP A 649 6.62 -23.50 25.07
CA ASP A 649 6.18 -23.12 26.42
C ASP A 649 4.65 -23.01 26.52
N VAL A 650 3.96 -22.53 25.48
CA VAL A 650 2.49 -22.60 25.40
C VAL A 650 2.00 -24.05 25.48
N LEU A 651 2.62 -24.97 24.74
CA LEU A 651 2.22 -26.38 24.73
C LEU A 651 2.44 -27.08 26.07
N LYS A 652 3.49 -26.69 26.82
CA LYS A 652 3.75 -27.21 28.18
C LYS A 652 2.71 -26.77 29.20
N GLU A 653 2.12 -25.59 29.02
CA GLU A 653 1.16 -25.01 29.97
C GLU A 653 -0.30 -25.26 29.57
N SER A 654 -0.60 -25.28 28.27
CA SER A 654 -1.97 -25.38 27.76
C SER A 654 -2.59 -26.76 28.02
N GLU A 655 -3.85 -26.74 28.47
CA GLU A 655 -4.71 -27.92 28.57
C GLU A 655 -5.69 -28.05 27.38
N ASN A 656 -5.66 -27.07 26.45
CA ASN A 656 -6.70 -26.90 25.43
C ASN A 656 -6.24 -27.27 24.02
N ILE A 657 -4.97 -27.04 23.68
CA ILE A 657 -4.47 -27.18 22.30
C ILE A 657 -4.51 -28.65 21.88
N ALA A 658 -5.33 -28.93 20.88
CA ALA A 658 -5.51 -30.25 20.27
C ALA A 658 -5.02 -30.28 18.81
N TYR A 659 -5.03 -29.14 18.11
CA TYR A 659 -4.63 -29.01 16.72
C TYR A 659 -3.62 -27.88 16.56
N LEU A 660 -2.46 -28.18 15.97
CA LEU A 660 -1.39 -27.21 15.72
C LEU A 660 -0.93 -27.29 14.28
N GLY A 661 -0.92 -26.15 13.58
CA GLY A 661 -0.33 -26.06 12.24
C GLY A 661 0.83 -25.08 12.15
N LEU A 662 1.94 -25.59 11.62
CA LEU A 662 3.24 -24.96 11.44
C LEU A 662 3.76 -25.17 10.00
N GLY A 663 2.86 -25.34 9.03
CA GLY A 663 3.24 -25.51 7.62
C GLY A 663 3.96 -24.28 7.06
N TRP A 664 5.01 -24.48 6.27
CA TRP A 664 5.79 -23.43 5.62
C TRP A 664 6.36 -22.40 6.60
N THR A 665 6.78 -22.84 7.78
CA THR A 665 7.28 -21.95 8.85
C THR A 665 8.80 -21.87 8.97
N ASN A 666 9.50 -22.62 8.12
CA ASN A 666 10.96 -22.69 8.06
C ASN A 666 11.62 -23.45 9.23
N ILE A 667 10.85 -24.27 9.97
CA ILE A 667 11.39 -25.11 11.05
C ILE A 667 12.26 -26.25 10.50
N SER A 668 13.28 -26.65 11.28
CA SER A 668 14.16 -27.78 11.02
C SER A 668 14.05 -28.85 12.12
N ASP A 669 14.91 -29.87 12.06
CA ASP A 669 14.91 -30.99 13.02
C ASP A 669 15.13 -30.54 14.47
N ASP A 670 15.94 -29.50 14.69
CA ASP A 670 16.25 -28.98 16.04
C ASP A 670 15.02 -28.31 16.67
N GLU A 671 14.30 -27.48 15.91
CA GLU A 671 13.04 -26.88 16.35
C GLU A 671 11.97 -27.96 16.61
N LEU A 672 11.88 -28.98 15.75
CA LEU A 672 10.95 -30.09 15.95
C LEU A 672 11.24 -30.87 17.23
N LEU A 673 12.51 -31.10 17.57
CA LEU A 673 12.89 -31.77 18.80
C LEU A 673 12.37 -31.02 20.04
N VAL A 674 12.46 -29.69 20.04
CA VAL A 674 11.96 -28.86 21.15
C VAL A 674 10.44 -28.93 21.26
N LEU A 675 9.73 -28.92 20.13
CA LEU A 675 8.28 -29.12 20.10
C LEU A 675 7.89 -30.52 20.60
N ALA A 676 8.61 -31.57 20.17
CA ALA A 676 8.38 -32.94 20.61
C ALA A 676 8.50 -33.07 22.14
N CYS A 677 9.56 -32.51 22.73
CA CYS A 677 9.73 -32.48 24.18
C CYS A 677 8.57 -31.78 24.89
N ALA A 678 8.07 -30.66 24.36
CA ALA A 678 6.96 -29.92 24.93
C ALA A 678 5.62 -30.68 24.83
N ILE A 679 5.33 -31.30 23.68
CA ILE A 679 4.14 -32.13 23.46
C ILE A 679 4.09 -33.27 24.48
N GLY A 680 5.26 -33.85 24.80
CA GLY A 680 5.39 -34.93 25.78
C GLY A 680 5.00 -34.58 27.21
N VAL A 681 4.89 -33.28 27.56
CA VAL A 681 4.56 -32.82 28.93
C VAL A 681 3.07 -32.97 29.24
N LYS A 682 2.19 -32.32 28.46
CA LYS A 682 0.73 -32.34 28.69
C LYS A 682 0.02 -33.45 27.95
N LYS A 683 0.61 -33.95 26.87
CA LYS A 683 0.06 -34.99 25.99
C LYS A 683 -1.39 -34.71 25.55
N LYS A 684 -1.67 -33.46 25.15
CA LYS A 684 -3.00 -33.02 24.68
C LYS A 684 -3.10 -32.89 23.16
N LEU A 685 -1.98 -32.58 22.50
CA LEU A 685 -1.94 -32.34 21.06
C LEU A 685 -2.25 -33.62 20.30
N GLN A 686 -3.29 -33.59 19.46
CA GLN A 686 -3.76 -34.74 18.69
C GLN A 686 -3.32 -34.67 17.23
N GLU A 687 -3.26 -33.46 16.67
CA GLU A 687 -2.87 -33.25 15.29
C GLU A 687 -1.77 -32.20 15.17
N LEU A 688 -0.74 -32.54 14.38
CA LEU A 688 0.40 -31.67 14.10
C LEU A 688 0.64 -31.59 12.60
N TRP A 689 0.54 -30.38 12.04
CA TRP A 689 0.69 -30.09 10.62
C TRP A 689 1.98 -29.30 10.39
N MET A 690 2.88 -29.82 9.55
CA MET A 690 4.23 -29.29 9.33
C MET A 690 4.66 -29.38 7.87
N GLU A 691 3.73 -29.26 6.93
CA GLU A 691 4.05 -29.31 5.50
C GLU A 691 5.07 -28.26 5.06
N GLY A 692 5.91 -28.57 4.06
CA GLY A 692 6.76 -27.56 3.41
C GLY A 692 7.86 -26.96 4.29
N ASN A 693 8.33 -27.70 5.31
CA ASN A 693 9.44 -27.30 6.18
C ASN A 693 10.76 -28.00 5.78
N ARG A 694 11.79 -27.87 6.62
CA ARG A 694 13.13 -28.44 6.38
C ARG A 694 13.39 -29.67 7.26
N LEU A 695 12.39 -30.53 7.39
CA LEU A 695 12.47 -31.72 8.24
C LEU A 695 13.07 -32.92 7.50
N SER A 696 13.88 -33.70 8.20
CA SER A 696 14.40 -34.99 7.73
C SER A 696 13.66 -36.17 8.37
N TYR A 697 13.86 -37.39 7.87
CA TYR A 697 13.35 -38.59 8.55
C TYR A 697 13.92 -38.74 9.96
N ARG A 698 15.18 -38.38 10.17
CA ARG A 698 15.81 -38.36 11.49
C ARG A 698 15.09 -37.40 12.45
N GLY A 699 14.71 -36.21 11.98
CA GLY A 699 13.93 -35.26 12.78
C GLY A 699 12.59 -35.84 13.23
N LEU A 700 11.87 -36.51 12.32
CA LEU A 700 10.58 -37.13 12.62
C LEU A 700 10.66 -38.26 13.67
N LEU A 701 11.84 -38.88 13.87
CA LEU A 701 12.02 -39.87 14.94
C LEU A 701 11.82 -39.26 16.33
N SER A 702 11.98 -37.95 16.51
CA SER A 702 11.70 -37.27 17.80
C SER A 702 10.23 -37.42 18.23
N LEU A 703 9.31 -37.66 17.29
CA LEU A 703 7.88 -37.88 17.56
C LEU A 703 7.54 -39.34 17.84
N SER A 704 8.52 -40.26 17.79
CA SER A 704 8.28 -41.70 17.83
C SER A 704 7.46 -42.16 19.03
N ASP A 705 7.70 -41.54 20.18
CA ASP A 705 7.15 -41.92 21.48
C ASP A 705 5.84 -41.19 21.81
N LEU A 706 5.42 -40.30 20.91
CA LEU A 706 4.21 -39.49 21.03
C LEU A 706 3.09 -39.99 20.12
N ILE A 707 3.33 -41.06 19.37
CA ILE A 707 2.44 -41.63 18.36
C ILE A 707 2.09 -43.07 18.75
N PRO A 708 0.80 -43.50 18.65
CA PRO A 708 -0.35 -42.72 18.18
C PRO A 708 -1.02 -41.86 19.28
N ASP A 709 -0.49 -41.90 20.51
CA ASP A 709 -1.02 -41.17 21.65
C ASP A 709 0.08 -40.31 22.30
N PRO A 710 -0.08 -38.98 22.37
CA PRO A 710 -1.29 -38.22 22.03
C PRO A 710 -1.49 -37.92 20.54
N LEU A 711 -0.44 -38.00 19.71
CA LEU A 711 -0.46 -37.58 18.30
C LEU A 711 -1.08 -38.65 17.42
N LYS A 712 -2.35 -38.44 17.07
CA LYS A 712 -3.11 -39.33 16.19
C LYS A 712 -2.73 -39.15 14.73
N ASN A 713 -2.57 -37.89 14.31
CA ASN A 713 -2.30 -37.48 12.93
C ASN A 713 -1.14 -36.50 12.89
N VAL A 714 -0.09 -36.81 12.12
CA VAL A 714 1.03 -35.92 11.83
C VAL A 714 1.17 -35.76 10.33
N VAL A 715 1.10 -34.53 9.82
CA VAL A 715 1.24 -34.24 8.39
C VAL A 715 2.58 -33.55 8.16
N ALA A 716 3.47 -34.22 7.42
CA ALA A 716 4.84 -33.77 7.14
C ALA A 716 5.18 -33.83 5.64
N ILE A 717 4.18 -33.69 4.77
CA ILE A 717 4.37 -33.66 3.32
C ILE A 717 5.25 -32.49 2.86
N TRP A 718 5.87 -32.62 1.69
CA TRP A 718 6.68 -31.57 1.07
C TRP A 718 7.88 -31.08 1.92
N ASN A 719 8.38 -31.92 2.84
CA ASN A 719 9.62 -31.69 3.57
C ASN A 719 10.85 -32.24 2.82
N ASP A 720 12.05 -31.78 3.21
CA ASP A 720 13.33 -32.19 2.63
C ASP A 720 13.81 -33.56 3.17
N LEU A 721 13.05 -34.61 2.84
CA LEU A 721 13.26 -36.00 3.29
C LEU A 721 14.39 -36.69 2.51
N THR A 722 15.60 -36.12 2.55
CA THR A 722 16.77 -36.57 1.77
C THR A 722 17.57 -37.71 2.41
N ASP A 723 17.36 -37.96 3.70
CA ASP A 723 18.00 -39.06 4.43
C ASP A 723 17.26 -40.38 4.22
N ARG A 724 17.94 -41.50 4.52
CA ARG A 724 17.39 -42.83 4.27
C ARG A 724 16.27 -43.12 5.27
N GLU A 725 15.08 -43.44 4.78
CA GLU A 725 13.93 -43.79 5.61
C GLU A 725 14.30 -44.93 6.59
N PRO A 726 14.19 -44.70 7.91
CA PRO A 726 14.46 -45.71 8.92
C PRO A 726 13.44 -46.86 8.84
N GLU A 727 13.88 -48.12 9.04
CA GLU A 727 12.98 -49.28 9.14
C GLU A 727 11.90 -49.11 10.24
N SER A 728 12.21 -48.32 11.28
CA SER A 728 11.28 -47.99 12.38
C SER A 728 10.14 -47.04 11.99
N MET A 729 10.22 -46.36 10.84
CA MET A 729 9.18 -45.45 10.33
C MET A 729 8.16 -46.17 9.43
N GLN A 730 8.56 -47.24 8.74
CA GLN A 730 7.70 -48.01 7.82
C GLN A 730 6.46 -48.65 8.47
N THR A 731 6.38 -48.64 9.81
CA THR A 731 5.33 -49.29 10.60
C THR A 731 4.39 -48.31 11.33
N LYS A 732 4.60 -46.98 11.18
CA LYS A 732 3.84 -45.96 11.92
C LYS A 732 2.83 -45.22 11.02
N GLY A 733 1.62 -45.77 10.90
CA GLY A 733 0.54 -45.23 10.06
C GLY A 733 -0.08 -43.88 10.48
N SER A 734 0.49 -43.18 11.46
CA SER A 734 0.01 -41.87 11.93
C SER A 734 0.79 -40.69 11.37
N ILE A 735 1.91 -40.92 10.67
CA ILE A 735 2.69 -39.86 10.02
C ILE A 735 2.50 -39.93 8.51
N THR A 736 1.93 -38.88 7.93
CA THR A 736 1.76 -38.70 6.49
C THR A 736 2.92 -37.87 5.95
N VAL A 737 3.94 -38.55 5.41
CA VAL A 737 5.11 -37.92 4.74
C VAL A 737 4.95 -37.83 3.22
N ASN A 738 4.07 -38.65 2.66
CA ASN A 738 3.67 -38.64 1.26
C ASN A 738 2.24 -39.20 1.17
N PHE A 739 1.48 -38.79 0.17
CA PHE A 739 0.14 -39.34 -0.06
C PHE A 739 0.24 -40.62 -0.88
N THR A 740 0.03 -41.77 -0.24
CA THR A 740 0.17 -43.09 -0.87
C THR A 740 -1.15 -43.73 -1.28
N ASP A 741 -2.28 -43.20 -0.83
CA ASP A 741 -3.63 -43.72 -1.11
C ASP A 741 -4.67 -42.59 -1.31
N ASP A 742 -5.77 -42.95 -1.98
CA ASP A 742 -6.87 -42.05 -2.32
C ASP A 742 -7.62 -41.47 -1.10
N ALA A 743 -7.62 -42.16 0.05
CA ALA A 743 -8.32 -41.70 1.24
C ALA A 743 -7.56 -40.55 1.91
N SER A 744 -6.24 -40.67 2.00
CA SER A 744 -5.33 -39.63 2.49
C SER A 744 -5.42 -38.35 1.65
N TRP A 745 -5.51 -38.50 0.33
CA TRP A 745 -5.77 -37.38 -0.59
C TRP A 745 -7.14 -36.74 -0.34
N ALA A 746 -8.20 -37.54 -0.14
CA ALA A 746 -9.55 -37.03 0.10
C ALA A 746 -9.70 -36.27 1.44
N GLU A 747 -8.98 -36.68 2.50
CA GLU A 747 -8.98 -35.97 3.78
C GLU A 747 -8.24 -34.63 3.70
N TRP A 748 -7.03 -34.64 3.14
CA TRP A 748 -6.27 -33.40 2.90
C TRP A 748 -7.06 -32.43 2.02
N GLN A 749 -7.70 -32.93 0.98
CA GLN A 749 -8.55 -32.15 0.09
C GLN A 749 -9.71 -31.47 0.84
N LYS A 750 -10.44 -32.19 1.69
CA LYS A 750 -11.53 -31.60 2.49
C LYS A 750 -11.01 -30.47 3.36
N TRP A 751 -9.82 -30.63 3.94
CA TRP A 751 -9.17 -29.59 4.72
C TRP A 751 -8.83 -28.37 3.85
N VAL A 752 -8.16 -28.56 2.71
CA VAL A 752 -7.83 -27.47 1.77
C VAL A 752 -9.08 -26.75 1.30
N PHE A 753 -10.14 -27.51 0.97
CA PHE A 753 -11.40 -26.94 0.51
C PHE A 753 -12.06 -26.09 1.58
N LYS A 754 -12.12 -26.56 2.83
CA LYS A 754 -12.64 -25.80 3.98
C LYS A 754 -11.89 -24.48 4.17
N ARG A 755 -10.59 -24.45 3.92
CA ARG A 755 -9.78 -23.22 3.93
C ARG A 755 -10.11 -22.32 2.76
N CYS A 756 -10.29 -22.87 1.56
CA CYS A 756 -10.69 -22.13 0.38
C CYS A 756 -12.04 -21.42 0.60
N GLU A 757 -13.02 -22.11 1.19
CA GLU A 757 -14.36 -21.58 1.45
C GLU A 757 -14.34 -20.30 2.30
N VAL A 758 -13.50 -20.26 3.33
CA VAL A 758 -13.41 -19.12 4.26
C VAL A 758 -12.33 -18.10 3.90
N SER A 759 -11.61 -18.33 2.79
CA SER A 759 -10.50 -17.49 2.37
C SER A 759 -10.91 -16.34 1.45
N SER A 760 -10.04 -15.34 1.28
CA SER A 760 -10.25 -14.29 0.27
C SER A 760 -10.12 -14.86 -1.16
N ASN A 761 -10.59 -14.09 -2.16
CA ASN A 761 -10.44 -14.49 -3.56
C ASN A 761 -8.97 -14.63 -3.97
N GLU A 762 -8.08 -13.83 -3.38
CA GLU A 762 -6.63 -13.87 -3.63
C GLU A 762 -5.99 -15.14 -3.07
N LYS A 763 -6.33 -15.53 -1.83
CA LYS A 763 -5.83 -16.80 -1.27
C LYS A 763 -6.38 -17.97 -2.06
N LEU A 764 -7.66 -17.92 -2.46
CA LEU A 764 -8.22 -18.90 -3.37
C LEU A 764 -7.38 -18.99 -4.65
N LEU A 765 -7.04 -17.87 -5.28
CA LEU A 765 -6.15 -17.84 -6.46
C LEU A 765 -4.74 -18.39 -6.17
N MET A 766 -4.14 -18.09 -5.01
CA MET A 766 -2.83 -18.64 -4.63
C MET A 766 -2.88 -20.16 -4.47
N VAL A 767 -3.92 -20.67 -3.81
CA VAL A 767 -4.16 -22.11 -3.66
C VAL A 767 -4.39 -22.73 -5.03
N LEU A 768 -5.22 -22.11 -5.89
CA LEU A 768 -5.45 -22.55 -7.26
C LEU A 768 -4.18 -22.58 -8.09
N HIS A 769 -3.30 -21.58 -7.96
CA HIS A 769 -1.99 -21.59 -8.61
C HIS A 769 -1.10 -22.75 -8.15
N LYS A 770 -1.18 -23.17 -6.87
CA LYS A 770 -0.40 -24.31 -6.36
C LYS A 770 -1.04 -25.65 -6.75
N VAL A 771 -2.37 -25.73 -6.75
CA VAL A 771 -3.14 -26.97 -6.88
C VAL A 771 -3.49 -27.29 -8.34
N CYS A 772 -3.69 -26.29 -9.19
CA CYS A 772 -4.03 -26.46 -10.61
C CYS A 772 -2.80 -26.46 -11.54
N ASN A 773 -1.59 -26.19 -11.02
CA ASN A 773 -0.34 -26.27 -11.79
C ASN A 773 0.20 -27.71 -11.91
N ILE A 774 -0.57 -28.70 -11.44
CA ILE A 774 -0.31 -30.12 -11.65
C ILE A 774 -0.88 -30.46 -13.03
N SER A 775 -0.01 -30.81 -14.00
CA SER A 775 -0.39 -31.10 -15.39
C SER A 775 -1.60 -32.04 -15.48
N THR A 776 -2.69 -31.53 -16.05
CA THR A 776 -4.08 -32.04 -16.04
C THR A 776 -4.34 -33.32 -16.85
N HIS A 777 -3.34 -34.17 -17.11
CA HIS A 777 -3.51 -35.26 -18.08
C HIS A 777 -3.76 -36.67 -17.54
N HIS A 778 -3.86 -36.91 -16.23
CA HIS A 778 -4.19 -38.25 -15.70
C HIS A 778 -5.07 -38.16 -14.43
N PHE A 779 -6.38 -37.96 -14.58
CA PHE A 779 -7.33 -38.01 -13.45
C PHE A 779 -8.12 -39.33 -13.44
N GLU A 780 -7.52 -40.38 -12.89
CA GLU A 780 -8.18 -41.68 -12.69
C GLU A 780 -8.99 -41.83 -11.37
N PRO A 781 -8.68 -41.14 -10.24
CA PRO A 781 -9.47 -41.31 -9.00
C PRO A 781 -10.79 -40.52 -8.93
N GLN A 782 -11.81 -41.10 -8.28
CA GLN A 782 -13.14 -40.49 -8.06
C GLN A 782 -13.08 -39.24 -7.17
N TRP A 783 -12.21 -39.23 -6.16
CA TRP A 783 -12.09 -38.10 -5.22
C TRP A 783 -11.59 -36.83 -5.93
N THR A 784 -10.68 -36.97 -6.90
CA THR A 784 -10.12 -35.83 -7.63
C THR A 784 -11.20 -35.12 -8.45
N LYS A 785 -12.11 -35.89 -9.07
CA LYS A 785 -13.28 -35.33 -9.76
C LYS A 785 -14.22 -34.59 -8.80
N THR A 786 -14.47 -35.16 -7.62
CA THR A 786 -15.29 -34.50 -6.59
C THR A 786 -14.63 -33.19 -6.14
N PHE A 787 -13.32 -33.17 -5.93
CA PHE A 787 -12.59 -31.97 -5.52
C PHE A 787 -12.70 -30.83 -6.52
N TYR A 788 -12.30 -31.08 -7.77
CA TYR A 788 -12.27 -30.02 -8.78
C TYR A 788 -13.68 -29.57 -9.14
N SER A 789 -14.69 -30.44 -9.02
CA SER A 789 -16.10 -30.04 -9.12
C SER A 789 -16.52 -29.11 -7.99
N GLN A 790 -16.17 -29.41 -6.73
CA GLN A 790 -16.45 -28.53 -5.59
C GLN A 790 -15.70 -27.19 -5.72
N LEU A 791 -14.45 -27.24 -6.17
CA LEU A 791 -13.60 -26.08 -6.37
C LEU A 791 -14.11 -25.18 -7.50
N SER A 792 -14.55 -25.77 -8.62
CA SER A 792 -15.22 -25.02 -9.71
C SER A 792 -16.51 -24.38 -9.24
N GLN A 793 -17.35 -25.09 -8.45
CA GLN A 793 -18.56 -24.50 -7.87
C GLN A 793 -18.25 -23.30 -6.96
N LEU A 794 -17.23 -23.43 -6.11
CA LEU A 794 -16.76 -22.33 -5.27
C LEU A 794 -16.28 -21.14 -6.12
N ILE A 795 -15.49 -21.38 -7.16
CA ILE A 795 -15.00 -20.33 -8.06
C ILE A 795 -16.16 -19.64 -8.78
N LYS A 796 -17.13 -20.38 -9.32
CA LYS A 796 -18.31 -19.82 -9.99
C LYS A 796 -19.10 -18.91 -9.03
N SER A 797 -19.33 -19.37 -7.80
CA SER A 797 -19.95 -18.54 -6.76
C SER A 797 -19.12 -17.29 -6.41
N ARG A 798 -17.78 -17.39 -6.38
CA ARG A 798 -16.90 -16.22 -6.17
C ARG A 798 -16.89 -15.26 -7.35
N ILE A 799 -17.00 -15.75 -8.59
CA ILE A 799 -17.09 -14.91 -9.80
C ILE A 799 -18.38 -14.09 -9.79
N GLU A 800 -19.51 -14.71 -9.42
CA GLU A 800 -20.81 -14.03 -9.35
C GLU A 800 -20.84 -12.89 -8.32
N SER A 801 -20.06 -13.02 -7.25
CA SER A 801 -19.94 -12.04 -6.15
C SER A 801 -18.73 -11.10 -6.28
N CYS A 802 -17.91 -11.24 -7.32
CA CYS A 802 -16.68 -10.46 -7.48
C CYS A 802 -16.94 -9.13 -8.20
N THR A 803 -16.77 -8.02 -7.49
CA THR A 803 -16.90 -6.65 -8.01
C THR A 803 -15.63 -6.13 -8.67
N GLU A 804 -14.47 -6.72 -8.36
CA GLU A 804 -13.17 -6.33 -8.89
C GLU A 804 -12.89 -6.99 -10.24
N GLU A 805 -12.80 -6.17 -11.31
CA GLU A 805 -12.69 -6.67 -12.67
C GLU A 805 -11.44 -7.54 -12.90
N ASP A 806 -10.27 -7.17 -12.34
CA ASP A 806 -9.03 -7.94 -12.47
C ASP A 806 -9.10 -9.29 -11.75
N MET A 807 -9.65 -9.30 -10.53
CA MET A 807 -9.85 -10.53 -9.76
C MET A 807 -10.89 -11.45 -10.43
N CYS A 808 -11.97 -10.88 -10.96
CA CYS A 808 -12.96 -11.61 -11.75
C CYS A 808 -12.31 -12.23 -13.00
N LYS A 809 -11.45 -11.50 -13.72
CA LYS A 809 -10.68 -12.03 -14.86
C LYS A 809 -9.77 -13.19 -14.45
N LYS A 810 -9.03 -13.06 -13.35
CA LYS A 810 -8.16 -14.12 -12.82
C LYS A 810 -8.95 -15.37 -12.40
N LEU A 811 -10.07 -15.20 -11.70
CA LEU A 811 -10.94 -16.31 -11.30
C LEU A 811 -11.55 -17.02 -12.52
N LYS A 812 -12.05 -16.27 -13.52
CA LYS A 812 -12.55 -16.81 -14.78
C LYS A 812 -11.49 -17.62 -15.54
N LYS A 813 -10.22 -17.22 -15.48
CA LYS A 813 -9.11 -17.98 -16.05
C LYS A 813 -8.92 -19.33 -15.35
N PHE A 814 -9.10 -19.39 -14.04
CA PHE A 814 -9.04 -20.68 -13.33
C PHE A 814 -10.29 -21.52 -13.52
N ASP A 815 -11.47 -20.90 -13.62
CA ASP A 815 -12.69 -21.61 -13.97
C ASP A 815 -12.57 -22.31 -15.33
N SER A 816 -12.00 -21.64 -16.34
CA SER A 816 -11.76 -22.26 -17.64
C SER A 816 -10.66 -23.33 -17.65
N ILE A 817 -9.71 -23.28 -16.70
CA ILE A 817 -8.72 -24.35 -16.49
C ILE A 817 -9.38 -25.57 -15.83
N LEU A 818 -10.41 -25.36 -15.01
CA LEU A 818 -11.09 -26.36 -14.21
C LEU A 818 -12.37 -26.92 -14.81
N ASP A 819 -12.94 -26.28 -15.83
CA ASP A 819 -14.02 -26.83 -16.68
C ASP A 819 -13.47 -28.06 -17.43
N LEU A 820 -13.45 -29.18 -16.70
CA LEU A 820 -13.14 -30.55 -17.13
C LEU A 820 -14.35 -31.22 -17.78
#